data_AF-A0A2T2UPK5-F1
#
_entry.id   AF-A0A2T2UPK5-F1
#
_cell.length_a   1.000
_cell.length_b   1.000
_cell.length_c   1.000
_cell.angle_alpha   90.00
_cell.angle_beta   90.00
_cell.angle_gamma   90.00
#
_symmetry.space_group_name_H-M   'P 1'
#
loop_
_entity.id
_entity.type
_entity.pdbx_description
1 polymer ?
#
loop_
_entity_poly.entity_id
_entity_poly.type
_entity_poly.pdbx_seq_one_letter_code
_entity_poly.pdbx_strand_id
1 'polypeptide(L)'
;MTALAALALSLSAIAPQAAQGQTVEVVTNTNDAGNSSLRKAINTLNDGSGTDPDTIKFNISGSPPHTIGLSSELPDITDPLVVDGTTEPDYPSSTANGPVVQIDASGLGFGGDGLFVDATDSEIRGIGVVGAPNIGILLSTGTFVRVEDCFLGLEIDGTTVRGNEYGIYVTGNGATLNGNVVSGNDKDGILLDDNSNFVLNNIVGLDYNGDQNKGNGENGIDVESNNNLIGNAFFDLDLFRTFDNGNVVSGNGESGIEINGDENQVSANEVGTNSDGSAARGNGNNGIVVKGQNNLIGLDPPGSVSLITNTDDRTSQDRNLVSGNDKDGIVLGNNSINEASSQDTIRANVVGLNAGRNSPVPNGATTSADGGIVGSLTSGAVIDSNFVAGNEGQGIIIFEAGGDNKDILIYDNIVGTNRNFTSGLGNAYDGIQVKPNPGANGDDILVFENIVGNNDNDGIDIRGSFHEVFNNYVGAAPDGSDIGNGVSNQGRGIIMANGSSSLSNVIIGATGLILFPVGFPANGLAAGFDTPNGSGNVIGHNRADGILLRGQASAIEIGANYVGTNPGEDDFGNGSGANDGIRIVENGNSVSGVTIGYDEGTSFSSPDPADDGFGNVVAYNSGDGISVGSDESATSVSDVTARGNVVFQNGAANDTNVGIDLGNSAQTSNDGGDTDTGPNGLQNFPEITSVQHNNSSNEVDIEYEVNTNDTGSNYPLTVDFYVADSEASGEGKMYLGSQDYQTANTTNQVTFDLDNYSGVSSSDYFVATATDANGNTSEFFGPLGEQLPVELASFDATQSGESAVELRWTTASETNNAGFRVQHKASGETSWTKLGYVASKASGGTTTEAKTYRFDAEDLAVGTHEFRLKQMDLDGTAHLHDPVDVELQMQQALRLKAPAPNPVQGQAQLSFAVRDQTETTITMYNPLGQKVAVVYRGTPPAGEQQTAQVTTDDLASGVYFLRLQAGGATKTQKMTVVR
;
A
#
# COMPACT_ATOMS: atom_id res chain seq x y z
N MET A 1 -16.21 -1.47 28.52
CA MET A 1 -15.50 -1.69 29.80
C MET A 1 -14.81 -3.02 29.62
N THR A 2 -13.51 -2.98 29.31
CA THR A 2 -12.81 -3.97 28.49
C THR A 2 -12.37 -5.20 29.27
N ALA A 3 -12.27 -6.33 28.58
CA ALA A 3 -11.65 -7.58 29.06
C ALA A 3 -10.24 -7.37 29.67
N LEU A 4 -9.58 -6.25 29.34
CA LEU A 4 -8.35 -5.76 29.98
C LEU A 4 -8.45 -5.63 31.52
N ALA A 5 -9.62 -5.24 32.04
CA ALA A 5 -9.83 -5.19 33.49
C ALA A 5 -9.96 -6.60 34.08
N ALA A 6 -10.48 -7.58 33.33
CA ALA A 6 -10.58 -8.96 33.78
C ALA A 6 -9.20 -9.65 33.86
N LEU A 7 -8.28 -9.35 32.94
CA LEU A 7 -6.90 -9.88 32.97
C LEU A 7 -6.05 -9.29 34.12
N ALA A 8 -6.23 -7.99 34.41
CA ALA A 8 -5.56 -7.34 35.55
C ALA A 8 -6.19 -7.71 36.91
N LEU A 9 -7.48 -8.03 36.95
CA LEU A 9 -8.18 -8.48 38.17
C LEU A 9 -8.03 -9.98 38.44
N SER A 10 -7.77 -10.83 37.43
CA SER A 10 -7.53 -12.26 37.64
C SER A 10 -6.17 -12.56 38.26
N LEU A 11 -5.15 -11.73 38.00
CA LEU A 11 -3.82 -11.88 38.64
C LEU A 11 -3.69 -11.18 40.00
N SER A 12 -4.67 -10.38 40.45
CA SER A 12 -4.45 -9.48 41.60
C SER A 12 -5.57 -9.38 42.63
N ALA A 13 -6.40 -10.40 42.87
CA ALA A 13 -7.18 -10.47 44.13
C ALA A 13 -7.73 -11.87 44.46
N ILE A 14 -6.86 -12.78 44.90
CA ILE A 14 -7.26 -13.78 45.90
C ILE A 14 -6.45 -13.47 47.16
N ALA A 15 -7.10 -12.81 48.12
CA ALA A 15 -6.61 -12.85 49.50
C ALA A 15 -6.46 -14.32 49.89
N PRO A 16 -5.34 -14.76 50.50
CA PRO A 16 -5.11 -16.17 50.77
C PRO A 16 -6.22 -16.69 51.68
N GLN A 17 -7.18 -17.39 51.10
CA GLN A 17 -8.04 -18.28 51.84
C GLN A 17 -7.12 -19.36 52.40
N ALA A 18 -7.25 -19.68 53.68
CA ALA A 18 -6.38 -20.64 54.32
C ALA A 18 -6.51 -21.98 53.57
N ALA A 19 -5.46 -22.35 52.82
CA ALA A 19 -5.39 -23.60 52.08
C ALA A 19 -5.81 -24.76 53.00
N GLN A 20 -6.92 -25.40 52.68
CA GLN A 20 -7.14 -26.75 53.18
C GLN A 20 -6.08 -27.63 52.50
N GLY A 21 -5.52 -28.60 53.24
CA GLY A 21 -4.28 -29.24 52.82
C GLY A 21 -4.42 -29.93 51.46
N GLN A 22 -3.79 -29.36 50.42
CA GLN A 22 -3.69 -29.97 49.10
C GLN A 22 -3.13 -31.39 49.22
N THR A 23 -3.91 -32.36 48.76
CA THR A 23 -3.50 -33.75 48.65
C THR A 23 -2.61 -33.90 47.42
N VAL A 24 -1.54 -34.69 47.56
CA VAL A 24 -0.59 -34.95 46.48
C VAL A 24 -0.48 -36.45 46.25
N GLU A 25 -0.78 -36.89 45.04
CA GLU A 25 -0.53 -38.25 44.57
C GLU A 25 0.68 -38.28 43.63
N VAL A 26 1.46 -39.36 43.66
CA VAL A 26 2.66 -39.52 42.82
C VAL A 26 2.53 -40.76 41.94
N VAL A 27 2.51 -40.54 40.63
CA VAL A 27 2.58 -41.58 39.60
C VAL A 27 4.03 -42.02 39.44
N THR A 28 4.29 -43.32 39.54
CA THR A 28 5.67 -43.86 39.50
C THR A 28 5.87 -44.99 38.49
N ASN A 29 4.82 -45.35 37.74
CA ASN A 29 4.89 -46.35 36.68
C ASN A 29 3.95 -46.03 35.52
N THR A 30 4.20 -46.68 34.38
CA THR A 30 3.45 -46.49 33.13
C THR A 30 2.29 -47.48 32.94
N ASN A 31 1.89 -48.21 33.98
CA ASN A 31 0.81 -49.18 33.85
C ASN A 31 -0.54 -48.46 33.68
N ASP A 32 -1.41 -49.00 32.82
CA ASP A 32 -2.78 -48.50 32.62
C ASP A 32 -3.61 -48.44 33.92
N ALA A 33 -3.37 -49.37 34.85
CA ALA A 33 -4.11 -49.45 36.12
C ALA A 33 -3.26 -50.05 37.25
N GLY A 34 -3.78 -49.97 38.48
CA GLY A 34 -3.16 -50.50 39.69
C GLY A 34 -2.45 -49.44 40.53
N ASN A 35 -1.80 -49.86 41.61
CA ASN A 35 -1.15 -48.90 42.52
C ASN A 35 -0.09 -48.07 41.79
N SER A 36 -0.05 -46.78 42.13
CA SER A 36 0.89 -45.80 41.57
C SER A 36 0.78 -45.54 40.05
N SER A 37 -0.34 -45.92 39.43
CA SER A 37 -0.71 -45.53 38.06
C SER A 37 -1.47 -44.19 38.05
N LEU A 38 -1.46 -43.50 36.90
CA LEU A 38 -2.24 -42.28 36.69
C LEU A 38 -3.74 -42.49 36.97
N ARG A 39 -4.32 -43.56 36.43
CA ARG A 39 -5.71 -43.96 36.69
C ARG A 39 -6.04 -44.07 38.19
N LYS A 40 -5.12 -44.63 38.98
CA LYS A 40 -5.33 -44.76 40.42
C LYS A 40 -5.21 -43.42 41.14
N ALA A 41 -4.30 -42.54 40.70
CA ALA A 41 -4.16 -41.19 41.25
C ALA A 41 -5.44 -40.36 41.01
N ILE A 42 -5.96 -40.34 39.77
CA ILE A 42 -7.21 -39.63 39.43
C ILE A 42 -8.37 -40.14 40.29
N ASN A 43 -8.60 -41.45 40.36
CA ASN A 43 -9.66 -42.03 41.21
C ASN A 43 -9.49 -41.73 42.71
N THR A 44 -8.26 -41.51 43.18
CA THR A 44 -8.02 -41.20 44.60
C THR A 44 -8.37 -39.75 44.90
N LEU A 45 -8.10 -38.82 43.97
CA LEU A 45 -8.30 -37.38 44.18
C LEU A 45 -9.69 -36.91 43.71
N ASN A 46 -10.39 -37.66 42.86
CA ASN A 46 -11.83 -37.48 42.57
C ASN A 46 -12.71 -38.03 43.73
N ASP A 47 -12.49 -37.59 44.96
CA ASP A 47 -13.19 -38.10 46.15
C ASP A 47 -14.35 -37.21 46.66
N GLY A 48 -14.61 -36.11 45.96
CA GLY A 48 -15.65 -35.12 46.23
C GLY A 48 -15.33 -34.17 47.38
N SER A 49 -14.07 -34.08 47.82
CA SER A 49 -13.69 -33.34 49.04
C SER A 49 -13.01 -31.98 48.81
N GLY A 50 -12.55 -31.69 47.58
CA GLY A 50 -11.74 -30.51 47.27
C GLY A 50 -12.54 -29.32 46.72
N THR A 51 -12.30 -28.12 47.28
CA THR A 51 -12.64 -26.83 46.63
C THR A 51 -11.40 -26.15 46.04
N ASP A 52 -10.21 -26.59 46.43
CA ASP A 52 -8.91 -26.15 45.93
C ASP A 52 -8.30 -27.31 45.12
N PRO A 53 -7.50 -27.05 44.09
CA PRO A 53 -6.99 -28.13 43.24
C PRO A 53 -5.92 -28.97 43.95
N ASP A 54 -6.16 -30.29 43.99
CA ASP A 54 -5.18 -31.30 44.43
C ASP A 54 -4.15 -31.56 43.31
N THR A 55 -3.00 -32.17 43.62
CA THR A 55 -1.91 -32.33 42.63
C THR A 55 -1.55 -33.78 42.35
N ILE A 56 -1.50 -34.14 41.08
CA ILE A 56 -0.86 -35.37 40.58
C ILE A 56 0.54 -35.03 40.07
N LYS A 57 1.56 -35.65 40.66
CA LYS A 57 2.96 -35.52 40.25
C LYS A 57 3.48 -36.80 39.59
N PHE A 58 4.56 -36.69 38.82
CA PHE A 58 5.24 -37.80 38.18
C PHE A 58 6.64 -37.99 38.76
N ASN A 59 7.03 -39.26 38.96
CA ASN A 59 8.38 -39.69 39.28
C ASN A 59 8.56 -41.14 38.76
N ILE A 60 8.52 -41.29 37.44
CA ILE A 60 8.53 -42.58 36.75
C ILE A 60 9.98 -43.04 36.55
N SER A 61 10.28 -44.24 37.05
CA SER A 61 11.64 -44.79 36.89
C SER A 61 11.88 -45.23 35.44
N GLY A 62 12.96 -44.74 34.82
CA GLY A 62 13.33 -45.17 33.47
C GLY A 62 14.09 -44.09 32.72
N SER A 63 14.03 -44.16 31.40
CA SER A 63 14.40 -43.05 30.51
C SER A 63 13.19 -42.74 29.64
N PRO A 64 12.96 -41.47 29.28
CA PRO A 64 11.82 -41.09 28.46
C PRO A 64 11.91 -41.72 27.05
N PRO A 65 10.79 -41.85 26.32
CA PRO A 65 9.42 -41.47 26.73
C PRO A 65 8.84 -42.34 27.84
N HIS A 66 8.16 -41.69 28.80
CA HIS A 66 7.35 -42.38 29.82
C HIS A 66 5.91 -42.56 29.30
N THR A 67 5.72 -43.53 28.41
CA THR A 67 4.43 -43.76 27.74
C THR A 67 3.48 -44.64 28.57
N ILE A 68 2.35 -44.07 28.97
CA ILE A 68 1.20 -44.73 29.61
C ILE A 68 0.24 -45.16 28.50
N GLY A 69 0.23 -46.45 28.15
CA GLY A 69 -0.71 -47.01 27.16
C GLY A 69 -2.06 -47.33 27.78
N LEU A 70 -3.14 -46.76 27.23
CA LEU A 70 -4.50 -46.97 27.71
C LEU A 70 -5.13 -48.22 27.10
N SER A 71 -5.80 -49.03 27.94
CA SER A 71 -6.65 -50.14 27.47
C SER A 71 -8.16 -49.87 27.66
N SER A 72 -8.48 -48.78 28.35
CA SER A 72 -9.81 -48.21 28.58
C SER A 72 -9.67 -46.73 28.92
N GLU A 73 -10.70 -45.92 28.73
CA GLU A 73 -10.69 -44.48 29.06
C GLU A 73 -10.25 -44.25 30.52
N LEU A 74 -9.45 -43.21 30.76
CA LEU A 74 -9.16 -42.75 32.12
C LEU A 74 -10.46 -42.29 32.81
N PRO A 75 -10.56 -42.34 34.14
CA PRO A 75 -11.69 -41.74 34.83
C PRO A 75 -11.73 -40.23 34.56
N ASP A 76 -12.91 -39.69 34.31
CA ASP A 76 -13.16 -38.25 34.16
C ASP A 76 -12.59 -37.49 35.37
N ILE A 77 -11.95 -36.34 35.15
CA ILE A 77 -11.53 -35.45 36.24
C ILE A 77 -12.75 -34.65 36.69
N THR A 78 -13.31 -35.01 37.85
CA THR A 78 -14.56 -34.43 38.38
C THR A 78 -14.37 -33.52 39.57
N ASP A 79 -13.21 -33.56 40.21
CA ASP A 79 -12.78 -32.58 41.22
C ASP A 79 -11.60 -31.75 40.67
N PRO A 80 -11.36 -30.51 41.17
CA PRO A 80 -10.27 -29.67 40.70
C PRO A 80 -8.90 -30.37 40.87
N LEU A 81 -8.15 -30.57 39.77
CA LEU A 81 -6.84 -31.23 39.79
C LEU A 81 -5.78 -30.48 38.99
N VAL A 82 -4.55 -30.46 39.50
CA VAL A 82 -3.33 -30.16 38.75
C VAL A 82 -2.67 -31.49 38.36
N VAL A 83 -2.69 -31.83 37.07
CA VAL A 83 -1.94 -32.97 36.51
C VAL A 83 -0.62 -32.45 35.94
N ASP A 84 0.45 -32.64 36.72
CA ASP A 84 1.70 -31.90 36.57
C ASP A 84 2.83 -32.76 35.99
N GLY A 85 2.87 -32.91 34.66
CA GLY A 85 3.93 -33.62 33.95
C GLY A 85 5.32 -32.99 34.11
N THR A 86 5.39 -31.69 34.44
CA THR A 86 6.66 -30.97 34.64
C THR A 86 7.39 -31.38 35.92
N THR A 87 6.72 -32.13 36.80
CA THR A 87 7.34 -32.70 38.00
C THR A 87 8.17 -33.94 37.77
N GLU A 88 8.07 -34.56 36.58
CA GLU A 88 8.90 -35.70 36.24
C GLU A 88 10.39 -35.30 36.28
N PRO A 89 11.28 -36.05 36.97
CA PRO A 89 12.69 -35.69 37.07
C PRO A 89 13.42 -35.53 35.73
N ASP A 90 12.95 -36.21 34.68
CA ASP A 90 13.48 -36.10 33.33
C ASP A 90 12.91 -34.90 32.56
N TYR A 91 11.92 -34.18 33.13
CA TYR A 91 11.34 -33.00 32.49
C TYR A 91 12.43 -31.93 32.30
N PRO A 92 12.58 -31.39 31.08
CA PRO A 92 13.69 -30.52 30.77
C PRO A 92 13.70 -29.23 31.59
N SER A 93 14.83 -28.91 32.22
CA SER A 93 14.99 -27.70 33.05
C SER A 93 15.00 -26.40 32.24
N SER A 94 15.09 -26.50 30.92
CA SER A 94 14.84 -25.43 29.96
C SER A 94 13.61 -25.84 29.17
N THR A 95 12.68 -24.91 28.96
CA THR A 95 11.47 -25.00 28.12
C THR A 95 11.73 -25.34 26.65
N ALA A 96 12.92 -25.87 26.31
CA ALA A 96 13.45 -26.16 24.98
C ALA A 96 13.44 -27.66 24.62
N ASN A 97 12.87 -28.52 25.46
CA ASN A 97 12.58 -29.92 25.17
C ASN A 97 11.22 -30.18 25.83
N GLY A 98 10.21 -30.60 25.06
CA GLY A 98 8.81 -30.67 25.50
C GLY A 98 8.48 -31.74 26.57
N PRO A 99 7.22 -32.18 26.65
CA PRO A 99 6.77 -33.14 27.67
C PRO A 99 7.53 -34.47 27.58
N VAL A 100 7.74 -35.13 28.72
CA VAL A 100 8.40 -36.46 28.79
C VAL A 100 7.47 -37.59 29.20
N VAL A 101 6.29 -37.23 29.71
CA VAL A 101 5.18 -38.14 30.02
C VAL A 101 4.22 -38.13 28.84
N GLN A 102 3.84 -39.30 28.35
CA GLN A 102 2.92 -39.44 27.22
C GLN A 102 1.78 -40.41 27.56
N ILE A 103 0.56 -40.02 27.21
CA ILE A 103 -0.62 -40.88 27.19
C ILE A 103 -0.80 -41.38 25.75
N ASP A 104 -0.77 -42.70 25.58
CA ASP A 104 -1.05 -43.36 24.32
C ASP A 104 -2.46 -43.97 24.37
N ALA A 105 -3.40 -43.28 23.72
CA ALA A 105 -4.81 -43.62 23.69
C ALA A 105 -5.20 -44.54 22.51
N SER A 106 -4.23 -45.03 21.73
CA SER A 106 -4.51 -45.87 20.55
C SER A 106 -5.12 -47.26 20.86
N GLY A 107 -5.13 -47.66 22.13
CA GLY A 107 -5.82 -48.86 22.60
C GLY A 107 -7.31 -48.68 22.92
N LEU A 108 -7.84 -47.45 22.84
CA LEU A 108 -9.24 -47.14 23.14
C LEU A 108 -10.20 -47.58 22.01
N GLY A 109 -11.48 -47.66 22.34
CA GLY A 109 -12.56 -47.90 21.37
C GLY A 109 -12.92 -46.64 20.58
N PHE A 110 -13.77 -46.79 19.55
CA PHE A 110 -14.34 -45.67 18.81
C PHE A 110 -15.04 -44.68 19.77
N GLY A 111 -14.74 -43.39 19.62
CA GLY A 111 -15.26 -42.33 20.51
C GLY A 111 -14.48 -42.14 21.81
N GLY A 112 -13.41 -42.89 22.06
CA GLY A 112 -12.62 -42.78 23.28
C GLY A 112 -11.67 -41.58 23.28
N ASP A 113 -11.74 -40.80 24.35
CA ASP A 113 -10.89 -39.62 24.56
C ASP A 113 -9.61 -39.95 25.34
N GLY A 114 -8.54 -39.19 25.10
CA GLY A 114 -7.28 -39.35 25.83
C GLY A 114 -7.40 -38.90 27.29
N LEU A 115 -7.98 -37.72 27.52
CA LEU A 115 -8.31 -37.18 28.84
C LEU A 115 -9.61 -36.38 28.79
N PHE A 116 -10.48 -36.59 29.80
CA PHE A 116 -11.73 -35.87 29.97
C PHE A 116 -11.70 -35.05 31.27
N VAL A 117 -11.91 -33.73 31.17
CA VAL A 117 -11.88 -32.81 32.31
C VAL A 117 -13.25 -32.14 32.48
N ASP A 118 -13.98 -32.51 33.53
CA ASP A 118 -15.28 -31.91 33.87
C ASP A 118 -15.19 -30.87 35.00
N ALA A 119 -14.09 -30.90 35.77
CA ALA A 119 -13.92 -30.06 36.93
C ALA A 119 -13.46 -28.62 36.58
N THR A 120 -13.99 -27.64 37.31
CA THR A 120 -13.52 -26.25 37.30
C THR A 120 -12.13 -26.10 37.92
N ASP A 121 -11.34 -25.11 37.49
CA ASP A 121 -10.03 -24.73 38.04
C ASP A 121 -9.01 -25.89 38.08
N SER A 122 -9.11 -26.78 37.09
CA SER A 122 -8.11 -27.83 36.85
C SER A 122 -7.00 -27.34 35.93
N GLU A 123 -5.82 -27.95 36.02
CA GLU A 123 -4.65 -27.64 35.20
C GLU A 123 -4.02 -28.94 34.69
N ILE A 124 -3.91 -29.08 33.37
CA ILE A 124 -3.19 -30.16 32.71
C ILE A 124 -1.92 -29.56 32.11
N ARG A 125 -0.74 -30.03 32.52
CA ARG A 125 0.50 -29.43 32.03
C ARG A 125 1.63 -30.40 31.77
N GLY A 126 2.40 -30.14 30.72
CA GLY A 126 3.63 -30.88 30.41
C GLY A 126 3.40 -32.36 30.10
N ILE A 127 2.31 -32.70 29.41
CA ILE A 127 1.95 -34.08 29.04
C ILE A 127 1.71 -34.17 27.53
N GLY A 128 2.13 -35.28 26.91
CA GLY A 128 1.77 -35.64 25.54
C GLY A 128 0.53 -36.53 25.48
N VAL A 129 -0.36 -36.35 24.51
CA VAL A 129 -1.50 -37.24 24.22
C VAL A 129 -1.55 -37.56 22.73
N VAL A 130 -1.51 -38.86 22.41
CA VAL A 130 -1.44 -39.36 21.03
C VAL A 130 -2.38 -40.53 20.78
N GLY A 131 -2.81 -40.67 19.54
CA GLY A 131 -3.57 -41.82 19.06
C GLY A 131 -4.97 -41.95 19.65
N ALA A 132 -5.56 -40.90 20.22
CA ALA A 132 -6.93 -40.94 20.70
C ALA A 132 -7.91 -41.13 19.52
N PRO A 133 -8.80 -42.14 19.55
CA PRO A 133 -9.79 -42.35 18.50
C PRO A 133 -10.82 -41.23 18.34
N ASN A 134 -10.89 -40.31 19.31
CA ASN A 134 -11.70 -39.09 19.28
C ASN A 134 -10.83 -37.90 19.72
N ILE A 135 -11.01 -37.36 20.93
CA ILE A 135 -10.34 -36.11 21.33
C ILE A 135 -9.07 -36.42 22.15
N GLY A 136 -7.99 -35.68 21.91
CA GLY A 136 -6.80 -35.74 22.77
C GLY A 136 -7.12 -35.31 24.20
N ILE A 137 -7.54 -34.06 24.38
CA ILE A 137 -8.04 -33.53 25.66
C ILE A 137 -9.40 -32.84 25.45
N LEU A 138 -10.44 -33.34 26.12
CA LEU A 138 -11.77 -32.73 26.16
C LEU A 138 -11.96 -31.96 27.47
N LEU A 139 -12.22 -30.66 27.36
CA LEU A 139 -12.63 -29.79 28.46
C LEU A 139 -14.16 -29.67 28.40
N SER A 140 -14.84 -30.30 29.36
CA SER A 140 -16.30 -30.35 29.42
C SER A 140 -16.88 -29.17 30.21
N THR A 141 -17.79 -29.40 31.16
CA THR A 141 -18.54 -28.32 31.83
C THR A 141 -17.71 -27.48 32.82
N GLY A 142 -16.48 -27.93 33.11
CA GLY A 142 -15.54 -27.24 33.99
C GLY A 142 -15.10 -25.89 33.43
N THR A 143 -15.13 -24.87 34.29
CA THR A 143 -14.68 -23.51 33.94
C THR A 143 -13.25 -23.22 34.39
N PHE A 144 -12.59 -22.26 33.76
CA PHE A 144 -11.23 -21.84 34.15
C PHE A 144 -10.18 -22.95 34.13
N VAL A 145 -10.35 -23.94 33.24
CA VAL A 145 -9.39 -25.04 33.08
C VAL A 145 -8.17 -24.56 32.29
N ARG A 146 -6.97 -24.92 32.74
CA ARG A 146 -5.71 -24.59 32.06
C ARG A 146 -5.12 -25.83 31.38
N VAL A 147 -4.68 -25.69 30.12
CA VAL A 147 -3.89 -26.70 29.41
C VAL A 147 -2.60 -26.04 28.96
N GLU A 148 -1.46 -26.50 29.49
CA GLU A 148 -0.17 -25.82 29.32
C GLU A 148 0.96 -26.74 28.88
N ASP A 149 1.81 -26.30 27.97
CA ASP A 149 3.02 -27.02 27.54
C ASP A 149 2.77 -28.50 27.12
N CYS A 150 1.58 -28.81 26.61
CA CYS A 150 1.18 -30.16 26.21
C CYS A 150 1.40 -30.41 24.72
N PHE A 151 1.65 -31.67 24.33
CA PHE A 151 1.75 -32.09 22.92
C PHE A 151 0.56 -32.98 22.54
N LEU A 152 -0.22 -32.57 21.54
CA LEU A 152 -1.46 -33.24 21.13
C LEU A 152 -1.36 -33.63 19.66
N GLY A 153 -1.23 -34.94 19.41
CA GLY A 153 -1.13 -35.52 18.06
C GLY A 153 0.31 -35.71 17.54
N LEU A 154 1.31 -35.24 18.30
CA LEU A 154 2.72 -35.57 18.10
C LEU A 154 3.24 -36.42 19.26
N GLU A 155 4.12 -37.37 18.93
CA GLU A 155 4.96 -38.02 19.94
C GLU A 155 5.83 -36.98 20.67
N ILE A 156 6.29 -37.28 21.88
CA ILE A 156 7.08 -36.34 22.70
C ILE A 156 8.41 -35.86 22.06
N ASP A 157 8.83 -36.45 20.94
CA ASP A 157 9.95 -35.93 20.15
C ASP A 157 9.60 -34.61 19.43
N GLY A 158 8.34 -34.19 19.46
CA GLY A 158 7.84 -32.94 18.89
C GLY A 158 7.78 -32.92 17.36
N THR A 159 7.96 -34.08 16.70
CA THR A 159 8.10 -34.16 15.23
C THR A 159 7.39 -35.35 14.59
N THR A 160 7.24 -36.47 15.30
CA THR A 160 6.61 -37.68 14.79
C THR A 160 5.10 -37.60 14.99
N VAL A 161 4.35 -37.62 13.87
CA VAL A 161 2.89 -37.57 13.89
C VAL A 161 2.32 -38.89 14.40
N ARG A 162 1.44 -38.79 15.40
CA ARG A 162 0.56 -39.85 15.87
C ARG A 162 -0.77 -39.22 16.32
N GLY A 163 -1.51 -38.78 15.31
CA GLY A 163 -2.72 -37.96 15.46
C GLY A 163 -3.79 -38.54 16.37
N ASN A 164 -4.53 -37.63 16.98
CA ASN A 164 -5.87 -37.88 17.51
C ASN A 164 -6.91 -37.55 16.41
N GLU A 165 -8.21 -37.75 16.65
CA GLU A 165 -9.22 -37.17 15.75
C GLU A 165 -9.23 -35.64 15.88
N TYR A 166 -9.44 -35.13 17.09
CA TYR A 166 -9.29 -33.71 17.46
C TYR A 166 -8.15 -33.55 18.48
N GLY A 167 -7.43 -32.43 18.44
CA GLY A 167 -6.38 -32.14 19.41
C GLY A 167 -6.94 -31.79 20.79
N ILE A 168 -7.48 -30.58 20.92
CA ILE A 168 -8.13 -30.05 22.14
C ILE A 168 -9.54 -29.61 21.77
N TYR A 169 -10.54 -30.05 22.53
CA TYR A 169 -11.93 -29.60 22.35
C TYR A 169 -12.44 -28.99 23.65
N VAL A 170 -12.92 -27.74 23.58
CA VAL A 170 -13.41 -26.96 24.70
C VAL A 170 -14.92 -26.75 24.57
N THR A 171 -15.68 -27.33 25.49
CA THR A 171 -17.15 -27.15 25.64
C THR A 171 -17.52 -26.46 26.95
N GLY A 172 -16.53 -25.95 27.68
CA GLY A 172 -16.66 -25.18 28.91
C GLY A 172 -16.12 -23.77 28.78
N ASN A 173 -16.51 -22.87 29.70
CA ASN A 173 -16.19 -21.45 29.62
C ASN A 173 -14.90 -21.08 30.38
N GLY A 174 -14.11 -20.15 29.85
CA GLY A 174 -12.99 -19.55 30.58
C GLY A 174 -11.70 -20.35 30.56
N ALA A 175 -11.60 -21.38 29.71
CA ALA A 175 -10.40 -22.19 29.58
C ALA A 175 -9.22 -21.37 29.06
N THR A 176 -8.01 -21.73 29.47
CA THR A 176 -6.76 -21.14 28.96
C THR A 176 -5.89 -22.24 28.36
N LEU A 177 -5.63 -22.15 27.06
CA LEU A 177 -4.73 -23.03 26.32
C LEU A 177 -3.45 -22.26 26.05
N ASN A 178 -2.34 -22.61 26.72
CA ASN A 178 -1.11 -21.84 26.66
C ASN A 178 0.13 -22.69 26.33
N GLY A 179 0.88 -22.34 25.29
CA GLY A 179 2.18 -23.00 25.01
C GLY A 179 2.09 -24.44 24.52
N ASN A 180 0.93 -24.88 24.02
CA ASN A 180 0.74 -26.26 23.56
C ASN A 180 1.20 -26.44 22.11
N VAL A 181 1.60 -27.66 21.74
CA VAL A 181 1.77 -28.08 20.34
C VAL A 181 0.61 -28.98 19.96
N VAL A 182 -0.22 -28.54 19.02
CA VAL A 182 -1.45 -29.23 18.61
C VAL A 182 -1.40 -29.49 17.11
N SER A 183 -0.92 -30.66 16.73
CA SER A 183 -0.48 -30.94 15.37
C SER A 183 -0.67 -32.40 14.99
N GLY A 184 -0.93 -32.67 13.72
CA GLY A 184 -1.01 -34.00 13.15
C GLY A 184 -2.31 -34.74 13.48
N ASN A 185 -3.34 -34.04 13.94
CA ASN A 185 -4.67 -34.60 14.21
C ASN A 185 -5.47 -34.73 12.90
N ASP A 186 -6.42 -35.67 12.85
CA ASP A 186 -7.16 -35.98 11.61
C ASP A 186 -8.20 -34.90 11.24
N LYS A 187 -8.65 -34.08 12.20
CA LYS A 187 -9.58 -32.95 12.02
C LYS A 187 -8.97 -31.64 12.53
N ASP A 188 -9.69 -30.83 13.32
CA ASP A 188 -9.18 -29.58 13.84
C ASP A 188 -8.13 -29.78 14.93
N GLY A 189 -7.20 -28.84 15.01
CA GLY A 189 -6.26 -28.76 16.13
C GLY A 189 -6.99 -28.43 17.43
N ILE A 190 -7.58 -27.23 17.48
CA ILE A 190 -8.29 -26.71 18.65
C ILE A 190 -9.71 -26.32 18.24
N LEU A 191 -10.72 -26.85 18.93
CA LEU A 191 -12.13 -26.50 18.73
C LEU A 191 -12.71 -25.84 19.98
N LEU A 192 -13.35 -24.67 19.82
CA LEU A 192 -13.99 -23.90 20.88
C LEU A 192 -15.51 -23.80 20.66
N ASP A 193 -16.30 -24.47 21.49
CA ASP A 193 -17.78 -24.49 21.44
C ASP A 193 -18.46 -23.69 22.55
N ASP A 194 -17.70 -23.18 23.52
CA ASP A 194 -18.20 -22.29 24.58
C ASP A 194 -17.35 -21.02 24.65
N ASN A 195 -17.84 -20.02 25.37
CA ASN A 195 -17.38 -18.64 25.30
C ASN A 195 -16.19 -18.34 26.22
N SER A 196 -15.57 -17.19 25.98
CA SER A 196 -14.62 -16.57 26.93
C SER A 196 -13.36 -17.40 27.18
N ASN A 197 -12.96 -18.21 26.19
CA ASN A 197 -11.73 -18.98 26.22
C ASN A 197 -10.52 -18.17 25.71
N PHE A 198 -9.33 -18.57 26.16
CA PHE A 198 -8.06 -17.93 25.84
C PHE A 198 -7.13 -18.94 25.17
N VAL A 199 -6.68 -18.66 23.95
CA VAL A 199 -5.74 -19.50 23.19
C VAL A 199 -4.48 -18.70 22.93
N LEU A 200 -3.39 -19.01 23.63
CA LEU A 200 -2.18 -18.19 23.72
C LEU A 200 -0.91 -19.02 23.48
N ASN A 201 0.09 -18.48 22.77
CA ASN A 201 1.41 -19.13 22.59
C ASN A 201 1.39 -20.57 22.04
N ASN A 202 0.31 -21.04 21.42
CA ASN A 202 0.24 -22.40 20.92
C ASN A 202 0.88 -22.49 19.52
N ILE A 203 1.49 -23.64 19.21
CA ILE A 203 1.89 -24.02 17.86
C ILE A 203 0.88 -25.03 17.35
N VAL A 204 0.19 -24.69 16.26
CA VAL A 204 -0.92 -25.48 15.71
C VAL A 204 -0.64 -25.82 14.25
N GLY A 205 -0.42 -27.10 13.98
CA GLY A 205 -0.14 -27.64 12.65
C GLY A 205 1.33 -27.67 12.23
N LEU A 206 2.26 -27.24 13.09
CA LEU A 206 3.71 -27.38 12.88
C LEU A 206 4.36 -28.34 13.89
N ASP A 207 5.63 -28.67 13.67
CA ASP A 207 6.46 -29.31 14.67
C ASP A 207 6.73 -28.38 15.87
N TYR A 208 7.28 -28.93 16.96
CA TYR A 208 7.54 -28.15 18.18
C TYR A 208 8.49 -26.95 17.97
N ASN A 209 9.34 -26.98 16.94
CA ASN A 209 10.21 -25.84 16.60
C ASN A 209 9.46 -24.73 15.84
N GLY A 210 8.22 -24.97 15.42
CA GLY A 210 7.44 -24.03 14.64
C GLY A 210 7.91 -23.89 13.19
N ASP A 211 8.55 -24.92 12.63
CA ASP A 211 9.30 -24.81 11.38
C ASP A 211 8.92 -25.84 10.31
N GLN A 212 8.39 -27.01 10.68
CA GLN A 212 8.04 -28.07 9.74
C GLN A 212 6.53 -28.36 9.77
N ASN A 213 5.91 -28.48 8.59
CA ASN A 213 4.48 -28.80 8.51
C ASN A 213 4.19 -30.17 9.15
N LYS A 214 3.24 -30.16 10.07
CA LYS A 214 2.64 -31.29 10.78
C LYS A 214 1.13 -31.05 10.88
N GLY A 215 0.54 -30.56 9.80
CA GLY A 215 -0.83 -30.03 9.77
C GLY A 215 -1.86 -30.93 10.42
N ASN A 216 -2.85 -30.30 11.03
CA ASN A 216 -4.11 -30.98 11.30
C ASN A 216 -4.90 -31.14 9.99
N GLY A 217 -5.84 -32.09 9.93
CA GLY A 217 -6.55 -32.44 8.70
C GLY A 217 -7.58 -31.41 8.25
N GLU A 218 -8.14 -30.64 9.18
CA GLU A 218 -9.11 -29.56 8.94
C GLU A 218 -8.50 -28.21 9.33
N ASN A 219 -9.18 -27.39 10.16
CA ASN A 219 -8.69 -26.08 10.56
C ASN A 219 -7.60 -26.19 11.65
N GLY A 220 -6.78 -25.15 11.78
CA GLY A 220 -5.89 -25.04 12.93
C GLY A 220 -6.70 -24.83 14.22
N ILE A 221 -7.41 -23.70 14.26
CA ILE A 221 -8.28 -23.31 15.36
C ILE A 221 -9.67 -23.01 14.79
N ASP A 222 -10.68 -23.71 15.29
CA ASP A 222 -12.09 -23.49 14.95
C ASP A 222 -12.85 -22.93 16.16
N VAL A 223 -13.60 -21.85 15.94
CA VAL A 223 -14.27 -21.05 16.97
C VAL A 223 -15.76 -20.96 16.67
N GLU A 224 -16.51 -21.92 17.19
CA GLU A 224 -17.97 -22.04 17.06
C GLU A 224 -18.75 -21.18 18.06
N SER A 225 -18.03 -20.45 18.93
CA SER A 225 -18.58 -19.72 20.07
C SER A 225 -18.12 -18.26 20.12
N ASN A 226 -18.60 -17.53 21.13
CA ASN A 226 -18.47 -16.08 21.22
C ASN A 226 -17.43 -15.64 22.25
N ASN A 227 -16.99 -14.38 22.16
CA ASN A 227 -16.20 -13.72 23.20
C ASN A 227 -14.86 -14.41 23.54
N ASN A 228 -14.25 -15.14 22.60
CA ASN A 228 -12.95 -15.80 22.80
C ASN A 228 -11.78 -14.88 22.41
N LEU A 229 -10.62 -15.11 23.01
CA LEU A 229 -9.37 -14.40 22.72
C LEU A 229 -8.34 -15.38 22.15
N ILE A 230 -7.97 -15.18 20.88
CA ILE A 230 -6.99 -15.97 20.17
C ILE A 230 -5.75 -15.11 19.95
N GLY A 231 -4.72 -15.38 20.75
CA GLY A 231 -3.52 -14.56 20.86
C GLY A 231 -3.78 -13.23 21.59
N ASN A 232 -2.72 -12.59 22.06
CA ASN A 232 -2.81 -11.33 22.79
C ASN A 232 -1.49 -10.57 22.70
N ALA A 233 -1.53 -9.31 22.29
CA ALA A 233 -0.44 -8.38 22.47
C ALA A 233 -0.81 -7.29 23.45
N PHE A 234 0.02 -7.13 24.49
CA PHE A 234 -0.14 -6.07 25.48
C PHE A 234 1.20 -5.42 25.79
N PHE A 235 1.22 -4.09 25.77
CA PHE A 235 2.37 -3.32 26.22
C PHE A 235 2.32 -3.13 27.74
N ASP A 236 3.26 -3.76 28.43
CA ASP A 236 3.43 -3.55 29.86
C ASP A 236 4.17 -2.23 30.10
N LEU A 237 3.42 -1.21 30.52
CA LEU A 237 3.92 0.13 30.85
C LEU A 237 4.95 0.12 31.99
N ASP A 238 4.88 -0.84 32.92
CA ASP A 238 5.78 -0.94 34.06
C ASP A 238 7.11 -1.59 33.65
N LEU A 239 7.07 -2.52 32.70
CA LEU A 239 8.25 -3.23 32.18
C LEU A 239 8.82 -2.61 30.91
N PHE A 240 8.14 -1.62 30.31
CA PHE A 240 8.49 -1.01 29.02
C PHE A 240 8.79 -2.06 27.95
N ARG A 241 8.01 -3.15 27.94
CA ARG A 241 8.15 -4.24 26.98
C ARG A 241 6.78 -4.70 26.50
N THR A 242 6.71 -5.04 25.22
CA THR A 242 5.58 -5.79 24.68
C THR A 242 5.70 -7.24 25.14
N PHE A 243 4.57 -7.83 25.53
CA PHE A 243 4.43 -9.27 25.62
C PHE A 243 3.48 -9.73 24.51
N ASP A 244 4.02 -10.53 23.61
CA ASP A 244 3.25 -11.15 22.54
C ASP A 244 3.02 -12.61 22.91
N ASN A 245 1.75 -12.91 23.13
CA ASN A 245 1.28 -14.25 23.46
C ASN A 245 0.56 -14.90 22.26
N GLY A 246 1.10 -14.65 21.07
CA GLY A 246 0.56 -15.07 19.78
C GLY A 246 0.64 -16.56 19.54
N ASN A 247 -0.33 -17.13 18.82
CA ASN A 247 -0.24 -18.51 18.34
C ASN A 247 0.45 -18.54 16.97
N VAL A 248 1.10 -19.67 16.65
CA VAL A 248 1.58 -20.00 15.31
C VAL A 248 0.62 -21.04 14.72
N VAL A 249 -0.13 -20.68 13.69
CA VAL A 249 -1.23 -21.49 13.13
C VAL A 249 -1.03 -21.72 11.63
N SER A 250 -0.40 -22.85 11.31
CA SER A 250 0.20 -23.05 9.98
C SER A 250 0.21 -24.52 9.58
N GLY A 251 0.23 -24.77 8.27
CA GLY A 251 0.36 -26.11 7.71
C GLY A 251 -0.89 -26.98 7.79
N ASN A 252 -2.04 -26.44 8.24
CA ASN A 252 -3.30 -27.18 8.40
C ASN A 252 -3.99 -27.44 7.03
N GLY A 253 -4.87 -28.44 6.98
CA GLY A 253 -5.52 -28.87 5.74
C GLY A 253 -6.55 -27.88 5.17
N GLU A 254 -7.21 -27.12 6.05
CA GLU A 254 -8.17 -26.08 5.68
C GLU A 254 -7.66 -24.68 6.06
N SER A 255 -8.45 -23.88 6.78
CA SER A 255 -8.06 -22.53 7.17
C SER A 255 -7.15 -22.56 8.41
N GLY A 256 -6.36 -21.51 8.60
CA GLY A 256 -5.60 -21.36 9.84
C GLY A 256 -6.53 -21.21 11.04
N ILE A 257 -7.29 -20.11 11.06
CA ILE A 257 -8.26 -19.79 12.11
C ILE A 257 -9.62 -19.54 11.46
N GLU A 258 -10.65 -20.27 11.91
CA GLU A 258 -12.04 -20.09 11.47
C GLU A 258 -12.91 -19.63 12.64
N ILE A 259 -13.72 -18.59 12.41
CA ILE A 259 -14.57 -17.97 13.44
C ILE A 259 -16.01 -17.95 12.96
N ASN A 260 -16.83 -18.80 13.56
CA ASN A 260 -18.26 -18.87 13.32
C ASN A 260 -19.07 -18.05 14.34
N GLY A 261 -18.54 -17.83 15.55
CA GLY A 261 -19.20 -17.03 16.59
C GLY A 261 -18.91 -15.52 16.56
N ASP A 262 -19.53 -14.80 17.49
CA ASP A 262 -19.55 -13.34 17.59
C ASP A 262 -18.59 -12.78 18.68
N GLU A 263 -18.23 -11.51 18.57
CA GLU A 263 -17.48 -10.77 19.59
C GLU A 263 -16.12 -11.40 19.96
N ASN A 264 -15.52 -12.18 19.05
CA ASN A 264 -14.21 -12.78 19.25
C ASN A 264 -13.08 -11.79 18.89
N GLN A 265 -11.92 -11.96 19.52
CA GLN A 265 -10.73 -11.18 19.23
C GLN A 265 -9.58 -12.08 18.81
N VAL A 266 -8.93 -11.75 17.69
CA VAL A 266 -7.74 -12.44 17.18
C VAL A 266 -6.60 -11.44 17.07
N SER A 267 -5.53 -11.60 17.84
CA SER A 267 -4.41 -10.64 17.81
C SER A 267 -3.05 -11.31 18.02
N ALA A 268 -1.99 -10.72 17.46
CA ALA A 268 -0.61 -11.17 17.61
C ALA A 268 -0.28 -12.57 17.05
N ASN A 269 -1.13 -13.18 16.22
CA ASN A 269 -0.90 -14.54 15.70
C ASN A 269 -0.05 -14.55 14.42
N GLU A 270 0.74 -15.59 14.22
CA GLU A 270 1.40 -15.92 12.96
C GLU A 270 0.62 -17.02 12.25
N VAL A 271 0.07 -16.72 11.07
CA VAL A 271 -0.87 -17.61 10.36
C VAL A 271 -0.39 -17.86 8.94
N GLY A 272 -0.01 -19.09 8.66
CA GLY A 272 0.51 -19.54 7.37
C GLY A 272 2.03 -19.37 7.19
N THR A 273 2.77 -18.98 8.24
CA THR A 273 4.23 -18.88 8.26
C THR A 273 4.86 -19.85 9.27
N ASN A 274 6.18 -20.01 9.24
CA ASN A 274 6.92 -20.55 10.38
C ASN A 274 6.93 -19.54 11.54
N SER A 275 7.37 -19.98 12.72
CA SER A 275 7.27 -19.25 14.00
C SER A 275 8.14 -18.00 14.15
N ASP A 276 8.94 -17.65 13.13
CA ASP A 276 9.66 -16.39 13.06
C ASP A 276 9.08 -15.46 11.97
N GLY A 277 7.97 -15.87 11.35
CA GLY A 277 7.31 -15.15 10.27
C GLY A 277 8.16 -14.93 9.02
N SER A 278 9.26 -15.66 8.82
CA SER A 278 10.18 -15.41 7.71
C SER A 278 9.86 -16.21 6.44
N ALA A 279 9.14 -17.33 6.56
CA ALA A 279 8.86 -18.24 5.45
C ALA A 279 7.46 -18.82 5.49
N ALA A 280 6.87 -19.04 4.31
CA ALA A 280 5.56 -19.67 4.17
C ALA A 280 5.56 -21.12 4.69
N ARG A 281 4.51 -21.42 5.46
CA ARG A 281 4.06 -22.74 5.93
C ARG A 281 2.54 -22.77 5.81
N GLY A 282 2.05 -22.47 4.60
CA GLY A 282 0.65 -22.17 4.34
C GLY A 282 -0.33 -23.21 4.87
N ASN A 283 -1.47 -22.71 5.35
CA ASN A 283 -2.66 -23.53 5.50
C ASN A 283 -3.25 -23.81 4.09
N GLY A 284 -3.93 -24.95 3.93
CA GLY A 284 -4.45 -25.44 2.65
C GLY A 284 -5.58 -24.60 2.04
N ASN A 285 -6.10 -23.63 2.79
CA ASN A 285 -7.13 -22.69 2.38
C ASN A 285 -6.73 -21.24 2.76
N ASN A 286 -7.58 -20.53 3.50
CA ASN A 286 -7.36 -19.14 3.89
C ASN A 286 -6.55 -19.04 5.19
N GLY A 287 -5.98 -17.87 5.49
CA GLY A 287 -5.36 -17.61 6.78
C GLY A 287 -6.40 -17.54 7.90
N ILE A 288 -7.23 -16.50 7.89
CA ILE A 288 -8.28 -16.24 8.89
C ILE A 288 -9.62 -16.08 8.18
N VAL A 289 -10.66 -16.76 8.65
CA VAL A 289 -12.04 -16.65 8.13
C VAL A 289 -12.97 -16.20 9.25
N VAL A 290 -13.77 -15.17 9.00
CA VAL A 290 -14.74 -14.60 9.96
C VAL A 290 -16.15 -14.67 9.37
N LYS A 291 -17.04 -15.42 10.00
CA LYS A 291 -18.45 -15.57 9.59
C LYS A 291 -19.44 -14.96 10.57
N GLY A 292 -19.09 -14.88 11.85
CA GLY A 292 -19.89 -14.20 12.87
C GLY A 292 -19.81 -12.67 12.77
N GLN A 293 -20.26 -11.99 13.82
CA GLN A 293 -20.40 -10.52 13.88
C GLN A 293 -19.60 -9.90 15.03
N ASN A 294 -19.33 -8.60 14.91
CA ASN A 294 -18.62 -7.82 15.93
C ASN A 294 -17.26 -8.39 16.32
N ASN A 295 -16.62 -9.15 15.42
CA ASN A 295 -15.31 -9.73 15.67
C ASN A 295 -14.21 -8.70 15.38
N LEU A 296 -13.12 -8.79 16.15
CA LEU A 296 -11.95 -7.94 16.00
C LEU A 296 -10.75 -8.79 15.58
N ILE A 297 -10.28 -8.60 14.35
CA ILE A 297 -9.05 -9.20 13.86
C ILE A 297 -7.97 -8.13 13.91
N GLY A 298 -7.16 -8.21 14.96
CA GLY A 298 -6.06 -7.33 15.28
C GLY A 298 -6.24 -6.62 16.61
N LEU A 299 -5.73 -5.39 16.71
CA LEU A 299 -5.71 -4.66 17.99
C LEU A 299 -6.90 -3.71 18.12
N ASP A 300 -7.57 -3.74 19.27
CA ASP A 300 -8.51 -2.68 19.69
C ASP A 300 -7.66 -1.51 20.17
N PRO A 301 -7.78 -0.27 19.67
CA PRO A 301 -6.98 0.83 20.20
C PRO A 301 -7.35 1.05 21.68
N PRO A 302 -6.49 0.72 22.67
CA PRO A 302 -6.74 1.18 24.02
C PRO A 302 -6.36 2.66 23.99
N GLY A 303 -7.37 3.52 24.08
CA GLY A 303 -7.23 4.95 23.86
C GLY A 303 -5.93 5.58 24.39
N SER A 304 -5.39 6.50 23.60
CA SER A 304 -4.43 7.54 24.01
C SER A 304 -2.94 7.20 24.04
N VAL A 305 -2.46 6.18 23.33
CA VAL A 305 -1.09 6.21 22.81
C VAL A 305 -1.15 5.98 21.31
N SER A 306 -0.94 7.07 20.59
CA SER A 306 -0.75 7.15 19.15
C SER A 306 0.22 6.05 18.66
N LEU A 307 -0.33 4.92 18.21
CA LEU A 307 0.33 3.98 17.30
C LEU A 307 0.76 4.67 15.98
N ILE A 308 0.28 5.90 15.75
CA ILE A 308 0.70 6.84 14.72
C ILE A 308 2.13 7.40 14.97
N THR A 309 2.68 7.36 16.20
CA THR A 309 4.06 7.86 16.48
C THR A 309 5.11 6.78 16.72
N ASN A 310 4.77 5.48 16.64
CA ASN A 310 5.81 4.45 16.65
C ASN A 310 6.55 4.47 15.29
N THR A 311 7.60 5.29 15.26
CA THR A 311 8.60 5.38 14.21
C THR A 311 9.52 4.15 14.19
N ASP A 312 9.38 3.22 15.14
CA ASP A 312 10.13 1.97 15.15
C ASP A 312 9.30 0.89 14.47
N ASP A 313 9.69 0.53 13.24
CA ASP A 313 9.29 -0.69 12.52
C ASP A 313 9.73 -1.99 13.24
N ARG A 314 10.11 -1.89 14.53
CA ARG A 314 10.78 -2.95 15.31
C ARG A 314 9.96 -3.54 16.45
N THR A 315 8.75 -3.05 16.74
CA THR A 315 7.80 -3.85 17.54
C THR A 315 6.85 -4.55 16.58
N SER A 316 7.41 -5.56 15.91
CA SER A 316 6.81 -6.35 14.84
C SER A 316 5.87 -7.44 15.33
N GLN A 317 5.57 -7.52 16.63
CA GLN A 317 4.96 -8.70 17.24
C GLN A 317 3.49 -8.48 17.71
N ASP A 318 3.02 -7.23 17.79
CA ASP A 318 1.68 -6.95 18.31
C ASP A 318 0.54 -7.20 17.29
N ARG A 319 0.84 -7.66 16.08
CA ARG A 319 -0.10 -7.72 14.94
C ARG A 319 -0.30 -9.16 14.49
N ASN A 320 -1.47 -9.49 13.95
CA ASN A 320 -1.54 -10.75 13.21
C ASN A 320 -0.69 -10.63 11.93
N LEU A 321 0.17 -11.63 11.71
CA LEU A 321 0.89 -11.86 10.47
C LEU A 321 0.17 -12.98 9.71
N VAL A 322 -0.50 -12.63 8.61
CA VAL A 322 -1.33 -13.57 7.84
C VAL A 322 -0.78 -13.68 6.43
N SER A 323 0.09 -14.67 6.23
CA SER A 323 0.93 -14.76 5.04
C SER A 323 1.19 -16.21 4.63
N GLY A 324 1.50 -16.45 3.36
CA GLY A 324 1.91 -17.77 2.88
C GLY A 324 0.80 -18.81 2.75
N ASN A 325 -0.48 -18.45 2.95
CA ASN A 325 -1.61 -19.37 2.85
C ASN A 325 -1.90 -19.72 1.38
N ASP A 326 -2.51 -20.89 1.13
CA ASP A 326 -2.74 -21.38 -0.24
C ASP A 326 -3.78 -20.56 -1.02
N LYS A 327 -4.69 -19.88 -0.32
CA LYS A 327 -5.68 -18.92 -0.84
C LYS A 327 -5.54 -17.53 -0.19
N ASP A 328 -6.62 -16.95 0.31
CA ASP A 328 -6.68 -15.56 0.78
C ASP A 328 -6.05 -15.40 2.17
N GLY A 329 -5.67 -14.17 2.51
CA GLY A 329 -5.17 -13.86 3.85
C GLY A 329 -6.29 -13.88 4.88
N ILE A 330 -7.08 -12.80 4.92
CA ILE A 330 -8.20 -12.61 5.85
C ILE A 330 -9.49 -12.49 5.06
N VAL A 331 -10.51 -13.27 5.42
CA VAL A 331 -11.82 -13.29 4.74
C VAL A 331 -12.94 -12.93 5.71
N LEU A 332 -13.76 -11.94 5.33
CA LEU A 332 -15.02 -11.57 5.99
C LEU A 332 -16.21 -12.16 5.21
N GLY A 333 -17.07 -12.88 5.92
CA GLY A 333 -18.29 -13.51 5.42
C GLY A 333 -18.07 -14.88 4.74
N ASN A 334 -19.18 -15.54 4.37
CA ASN A 334 -19.14 -16.81 3.64
C ASN A 334 -20.26 -16.94 2.60
N ASN A 335 -19.83 -17.00 1.34
CA ASN A 335 -20.68 -17.17 0.16
C ASN A 335 -21.40 -18.52 0.05
N SER A 336 -20.98 -19.51 0.85
CA SER A 336 -21.54 -20.86 0.82
C SER A 336 -22.80 -21.02 1.68
N ILE A 337 -23.01 -20.12 2.65
CA ILE A 337 -24.09 -20.24 3.65
C ILE A 337 -25.03 -19.02 3.70
N ASN A 338 -24.79 -17.97 2.91
CA ASN A 338 -25.56 -16.71 2.95
C ASN A 338 -25.62 -16.08 4.36
N GLU A 339 -24.58 -16.27 5.17
CA GLU A 339 -24.47 -15.62 6.47
C GLU A 339 -23.59 -14.38 6.30
N ALA A 340 -24.17 -13.22 6.63
CA ALA A 340 -23.48 -11.96 6.51
C ALA A 340 -22.64 -11.73 7.77
N SER A 341 -21.34 -11.46 7.57
CA SER A 341 -20.51 -10.91 8.64
C SER A 341 -20.89 -9.43 8.80
N SER A 342 -20.96 -8.93 10.04
CA SER A 342 -21.35 -7.54 10.25
C SER A 342 -20.68 -6.91 11.44
N GLN A 343 -20.34 -5.63 11.29
CA GLN A 343 -19.67 -4.84 12.33
C GLN A 343 -18.29 -5.42 12.73
N ASP A 344 -17.69 -6.25 11.88
CA ASP A 344 -16.35 -6.77 12.09
C ASP A 344 -15.29 -5.70 11.82
N THR A 345 -14.21 -5.76 12.58
CA THR A 345 -13.08 -4.84 12.44
C THR A 345 -11.80 -5.61 12.11
N ILE A 346 -11.18 -5.30 10.98
CA ILE A 346 -9.86 -5.77 10.58
C ILE A 346 -8.88 -4.63 10.77
N ARG A 347 -8.14 -4.63 11.88
CA ARG A 347 -7.27 -3.53 12.26
C ARG A 347 -5.83 -3.93 12.46
N ALA A 348 -4.90 -3.17 11.88
CA ALA A 348 -3.48 -3.28 12.19
C ALA A 348 -2.87 -4.68 11.95
N ASN A 349 -3.29 -5.39 10.91
CA ASN A 349 -2.70 -6.67 10.51
C ASN A 349 -1.55 -6.48 9.50
N VAL A 350 -0.73 -7.52 9.32
CA VAL A 350 0.26 -7.63 8.24
C VAL A 350 -0.13 -8.82 7.37
N VAL A 351 -0.38 -8.59 6.08
CA VAL A 351 -0.95 -9.59 5.17
C VAL A 351 -0.13 -9.69 3.89
N GLY A 352 0.43 -10.87 3.64
CA GLY A 352 1.23 -11.19 2.43
C GLY A 352 2.72 -10.81 2.51
N LEU A 353 3.18 -10.29 3.65
CA LEU A 353 4.60 -9.97 3.92
C LEU A 353 5.20 -10.89 4.98
N ASN A 354 6.52 -10.86 5.12
CA ASN A 354 7.21 -11.44 6.29
C ASN A 354 7.00 -10.59 7.56
N ALA A 355 7.42 -11.12 8.72
CA ALA A 355 7.38 -10.39 10.00
C ALA A 355 8.12 -9.03 9.96
N GLY A 356 9.15 -8.91 9.12
CA GLY A 356 9.89 -7.67 8.90
C GLY A 356 9.23 -6.67 7.93
N ARG A 357 8.07 -6.98 7.37
CA ARG A 357 7.28 -6.13 6.43
C ARG A 357 8.08 -5.63 5.23
N ASN A 358 9.08 -6.39 4.80
CA ASN A 358 10.07 -5.95 3.82
C ASN A 358 10.31 -6.96 2.70
N SER A 359 9.67 -8.12 2.77
CA SER A 359 9.72 -9.14 1.72
C SER A 359 8.34 -9.81 1.59
N PRO A 360 7.88 -10.08 0.36
CA PRO A 360 6.67 -10.85 0.14
C PRO A 360 6.77 -12.27 0.71
N VAL A 361 5.70 -12.72 1.36
CA VAL A 361 5.39 -14.10 1.70
C VAL A 361 3.94 -14.33 1.24
N PRO A 362 3.73 -14.53 -0.08
CA PRO A 362 2.43 -14.32 -0.69
C PRO A 362 1.35 -15.28 -0.18
N ASN A 363 0.17 -14.75 0.10
CA ASN A 363 -1.06 -15.56 0.11
C ASN A 363 -1.47 -15.83 -1.36
N GLY A 364 -1.95 -17.04 -1.65
CA GLY A 364 -2.46 -17.43 -2.97
C GLY A 364 -1.44 -18.08 -3.90
N ALA A 365 -0.21 -18.32 -3.43
CA ALA A 365 0.91 -18.79 -4.24
C ALA A 365 0.69 -20.14 -4.95
N THR A 366 -0.24 -20.96 -4.47
CA THR A 366 -0.46 -22.33 -4.96
C THR A 366 -1.78 -22.52 -5.71
N THR A 367 -2.85 -21.74 -5.39
CA THR A 367 -4.19 -21.99 -5.94
C THR A 367 -4.92 -20.77 -6.52
N SER A 368 -4.26 -19.60 -6.60
CA SER A 368 -4.87 -18.29 -6.90
C SER A 368 -5.74 -17.78 -5.74
N ALA A 369 -5.46 -16.57 -5.27
CA ALA A 369 -6.24 -15.85 -4.27
C ALA A 369 -7.08 -14.74 -4.92
N ASP A 370 -8.20 -14.40 -4.30
CA ASP A 370 -8.94 -13.18 -4.60
C ASP A 370 -8.20 -11.98 -3.98
N GLY A 371 -7.69 -12.09 -2.74
CA GLY A 371 -6.88 -11.00 -2.19
C GLY A 371 -6.20 -11.26 -0.86
N GLY A 372 -5.47 -10.25 -0.39
CA GLY A 372 -4.93 -10.24 0.97
C GLY A 372 -6.06 -10.15 2.00
N ILE A 373 -6.92 -9.15 1.87
CA ILE A 373 -8.15 -9.01 2.66
C ILE A 373 -9.35 -9.06 1.72
N VAL A 374 -10.29 -9.94 2.03
CA VAL A 374 -11.48 -10.20 1.21
C VAL A 374 -12.73 -9.95 2.03
N GLY A 375 -13.66 -9.16 1.51
CA GLY A 375 -15.00 -9.01 2.05
C GLY A 375 -16.06 -9.49 1.09
N SER A 376 -16.96 -10.36 1.55
CA SER A 376 -18.10 -10.83 0.78
C SER A 376 -19.31 -11.10 1.68
N LEU A 377 -20.46 -10.49 1.35
CA LEU A 377 -21.65 -10.48 2.21
C LEU A 377 -21.37 -9.80 3.56
N THR A 378 -20.86 -8.57 3.53
CA THR A 378 -20.41 -7.86 4.73
C THR A 378 -21.12 -6.52 4.92
N SER A 379 -21.52 -6.20 6.16
CA SER A 379 -22.17 -4.92 6.49
C SER A 379 -21.54 -4.23 7.70
N GLY A 380 -21.24 -2.94 7.61
CA GLY A 380 -20.72 -2.18 8.76
C GLY A 380 -19.26 -2.49 9.12
N ALA A 381 -18.50 -3.15 8.24
CA ALA A 381 -17.14 -3.54 8.53
C ALA A 381 -16.16 -2.36 8.47
N VAL A 382 -15.14 -2.42 9.33
CA VAL A 382 -14.05 -1.46 9.37
C VAL A 382 -12.75 -2.17 9.02
N ILE A 383 -12.06 -1.71 7.99
CA ILE A 383 -10.75 -2.23 7.56
C ILE A 383 -9.76 -1.08 7.66
N ASP A 384 -8.92 -1.07 8.70
CA ASP A 384 -7.99 0.02 8.95
C ASP A 384 -6.60 -0.31 9.47
N SER A 385 -5.65 0.59 9.21
CA SER A 385 -4.26 0.49 9.69
C SER A 385 -3.50 -0.78 9.27
N ASN A 386 -3.98 -1.53 8.27
CA ASN A 386 -3.38 -2.79 7.82
C ASN A 386 -2.23 -2.57 6.82
N PHE A 387 -1.25 -3.48 6.82
CA PHE A 387 -0.26 -3.63 5.75
C PHE A 387 -0.68 -4.78 4.86
N VAL A 388 -0.99 -4.51 3.59
CA VAL A 388 -1.54 -5.53 2.68
C VAL A 388 -0.78 -5.51 1.35
N ALA A 389 0.21 -6.38 1.23
CA ALA A 389 1.21 -6.30 0.16
C ALA A 389 1.77 -7.68 -0.18
N GLY A 390 2.28 -7.86 -1.39
CA GLY A 390 2.91 -9.11 -1.84
C GLY A 390 1.94 -10.27 -2.03
N ASN A 391 0.63 -10.04 -2.14
CA ASN A 391 -0.36 -11.09 -2.37
C ASN A 391 -0.51 -11.39 -3.88
N GLU A 392 -0.87 -12.63 -4.22
CA GLU A 392 -1.12 -13.05 -5.63
C GLU A 392 -2.49 -12.60 -6.17
N GLY A 393 -3.33 -11.98 -5.33
CA GLY A 393 -4.62 -11.39 -5.68
C GLY A 393 -4.62 -9.86 -5.62
N GLN A 394 -5.79 -9.27 -5.38
CA GLN A 394 -5.88 -7.87 -4.95
C GLN A 394 -5.21 -7.67 -3.57
N GLY A 395 -4.88 -6.43 -3.22
CA GLY A 395 -4.57 -6.10 -1.83
C GLY A 395 -5.82 -6.30 -0.95
N ILE A 396 -6.78 -5.39 -1.10
CA ILE A 396 -8.09 -5.44 -0.44
C ILE A 396 -9.16 -5.56 -1.52
N ILE A 397 -10.08 -6.51 -1.40
CA ILE A 397 -11.21 -6.65 -2.31
C ILE A 397 -12.53 -6.81 -1.55
N ILE A 398 -13.51 -5.98 -1.90
CA ILE A 398 -14.90 -6.15 -1.50
C ILE A 398 -15.68 -6.60 -2.73
N PHE A 399 -16.25 -7.79 -2.68
CA PHE A 399 -17.03 -8.33 -3.79
C PHE A 399 -18.25 -9.12 -3.36
N GLU A 400 -19.03 -9.57 -4.34
CA GLU A 400 -20.25 -10.32 -4.07
C GLU A 400 -20.19 -11.75 -4.56
N ALA A 401 -20.71 -12.65 -3.74
CA ALA A 401 -21.42 -13.82 -4.25
C ALA A 401 -22.86 -13.92 -3.71
N GLY A 402 -23.65 -12.85 -3.90
CA GLY A 402 -25.12 -12.94 -3.85
C GLY A 402 -25.86 -12.21 -2.72
N GLY A 403 -25.36 -11.08 -2.21
CA GLY A 403 -26.06 -10.24 -1.20
C GLY A 403 -25.39 -8.88 -0.96
N ASP A 404 -26.05 -8.01 -0.17
CA ASP A 404 -25.80 -6.56 -0.08
C ASP A 404 -24.57 -6.20 0.80
N ASN A 405 -23.45 -5.83 0.18
CA ASN A 405 -22.32 -5.19 0.88
C ASN A 405 -22.64 -3.71 1.15
N LYS A 406 -22.52 -3.24 2.41
CA LYS A 406 -22.90 -1.86 2.78
C LYS A 406 -22.23 -1.33 4.04
N ASP A 407 -22.17 -0.01 4.20
CA ASP A 407 -21.60 0.67 5.38
C ASP A 407 -20.14 0.23 5.67
N ILE A 408 -19.35 -0.02 4.63
CA ILE A 408 -17.97 -0.51 4.78
C ILE A 408 -17.00 0.68 4.76
N LEU A 409 -16.12 0.73 5.76
CA LEU A 409 -15.06 1.74 5.86
C LEU A 409 -13.70 1.09 5.58
N ILE A 410 -12.97 1.60 4.59
CA ILE A 410 -11.61 1.18 4.24
C ILE A 410 -10.70 2.40 4.39
N TYR A 411 -9.97 2.50 5.50
CA TYR A 411 -9.14 3.68 5.75
C TYR A 411 -7.82 3.43 6.46
N ASP A 412 -6.87 4.36 6.38
CA ASP A 412 -5.58 4.26 7.07
C ASP A 412 -4.73 3.01 6.69
N ASN A 413 -5.04 2.32 5.59
CA ASN A 413 -4.30 1.13 5.16
C ASN A 413 -3.08 1.49 4.29
N ILE A 414 -2.03 0.67 4.38
CA ILE A 414 -0.88 0.69 3.48
C ILE A 414 -0.95 -0.54 2.58
N VAL A 415 -1.18 -0.34 1.28
CA VAL A 415 -1.51 -1.40 0.32
C VAL A 415 -0.52 -1.43 -0.84
N GLY A 416 0.03 -2.62 -1.10
CA GLY A 416 1.07 -2.89 -2.09
C GLY A 416 2.46 -2.36 -1.71
N THR A 417 2.61 -1.75 -0.54
CA THR A 417 3.88 -1.20 -0.07
C THR A 417 4.05 -1.37 1.46
N ASN A 418 5.05 -0.71 2.03
CA ASN A 418 5.27 -0.62 3.47
C ASN A 418 5.52 0.83 3.90
N ARG A 419 5.77 1.08 5.19
CA ARG A 419 6.04 2.43 5.73
C ARG A 419 7.31 3.08 5.19
N ASN A 420 8.22 2.29 4.64
CA ASN A 420 9.45 2.76 4.01
C ASN A 420 9.30 2.89 2.48
N PHE A 421 8.08 2.73 1.96
CA PHE A 421 7.76 2.77 0.54
C PHE A 421 8.67 1.86 -0.32
N THR A 422 8.97 0.67 0.19
CA THR A 422 9.90 -0.26 -0.45
C THR A 422 9.32 -0.79 -1.76
N SER A 423 10.05 -0.60 -2.86
CA SER A 423 9.69 -1.12 -4.18
C SER A 423 9.62 -2.66 -4.20
N GLY A 424 8.74 -3.22 -5.04
CA GLY A 424 8.67 -4.68 -5.27
C GLY A 424 7.85 -5.45 -4.23
N LEU A 425 7.01 -4.76 -3.47
CA LEU A 425 6.03 -5.35 -2.54
C LEU A 425 4.60 -5.38 -3.10
N GLY A 426 4.43 -5.09 -4.39
CA GLY A 426 3.12 -5.01 -5.04
C GLY A 426 2.25 -6.24 -4.84
N ASN A 427 0.93 -6.04 -4.81
CA ASN A 427 -0.02 -7.12 -5.05
C ASN A 427 -0.13 -7.38 -6.57
N ALA A 428 -0.47 -8.60 -6.96
CA ALA A 428 -0.49 -9.02 -8.36
C ALA A 428 -1.65 -8.44 -9.20
N TYR A 429 -2.63 -7.79 -8.56
CA TYR A 429 -3.74 -7.10 -9.24
C TYR A 429 -3.90 -5.67 -8.73
N ASP A 430 -5.13 -5.25 -8.38
CA ASP A 430 -5.41 -3.92 -7.88
C ASP A 430 -4.99 -3.80 -6.42
N GLY A 431 -4.64 -2.59 -5.98
CA GLY A 431 -4.41 -2.33 -4.57
C GLY A 431 -5.70 -2.52 -3.77
N ILE A 432 -6.69 -1.68 -4.04
CA ILE A 432 -8.02 -1.77 -3.43
C ILE A 432 -9.06 -1.91 -4.54
N GLN A 433 -9.94 -2.90 -4.45
CA GLN A 433 -11.06 -3.06 -5.38
C GLN A 433 -12.39 -3.17 -4.65
N VAL A 434 -13.36 -2.37 -5.08
CA VAL A 434 -14.75 -2.43 -4.62
C VAL A 434 -15.60 -2.86 -5.82
N LYS A 435 -16.28 -4.00 -5.73
CA LYS A 435 -17.14 -4.55 -6.79
C LYS A 435 -18.64 -4.16 -6.57
N PRO A 436 -19.50 -4.26 -7.61
CA PRO A 436 -20.82 -3.63 -7.60
C PRO A 436 -21.78 -4.20 -6.56
N ASN A 437 -22.56 -3.32 -5.91
CA ASN A 437 -23.73 -3.61 -5.05
C ASN A 437 -25.04 -3.64 -5.89
N PRO A 438 -25.76 -4.77 -6.05
CA PRO A 438 -26.94 -4.91 -6.89
C PRO A 438 -28.19 -4.57 -6.08
N GLY A 439 -28.55 -3.29 -6.10
CA GLY A 439 -29.96 -2.91 -6.04
C GLY A 439 -30.35 -1.97 -4.90
N ALA A 440 -30.60 -0.72 -5.31
CA ALA A 440 -31.68 0.12 -4.84
C ALA A 440 -31.67 0.68 -3.40
N ASN A 441 -30.61 0.54 -2.61
CA ASN A 441 -30.46 1.28 -1.35
C ASN A 441 -29.11 2.02 -1.33
N GLY A 442 -29.16 3.33 -1.05
CA GLY A 442 -28.02 4.25 -1.11
C GLY A 442 -27.18 4.21 0.16
N ASP A 443 -26.47 3.11 0.38
CA ASP A 443 -25.58 2.92 1.52
C ASP A 443 -24.12 2.83 1.02
N ASP A 444 -23.23 3.60 1.64
CA ASP A 444 -21.92 3.96 1.08
C ASP A 444 -20.80 2.96 1.45
N ILE A 445 -19.91 2.70 0.49
CA ILE A 445 -18.56 2.18 0.78
C ILE A 445 -17.59 3.34 0.69
N LEU A 446 -16.88 3.61 1.78
CA LEU A 446 -15.96 4.73 1.90
C LEU A 446 -14.52 4.20 1.86
N VAL A 447 -13.71 4.74 0.94
CA VAL A 447 -12.28 4.42 0.79
C VAL A 447 -11.48 5.70 1.01
N PHE A 448 -10.89 5.89 2.18
CA PHE A 448 -10.23 7.16 2.49
C PHE A 448 -8.95 7.03 3.30
N GLU A 449 -8.06 8.02 3.24
CA GLU A 449 -6.83 8.03 4.07
C GLU A 449 -5.93 6.79 3.88
N ASN A 450 -5.98 6.12 2.72
CA ASN A 450 -5.10 4.98 2.41
C ASN A 450 -3.86 5.41 1.64
N ILE A 451 -2.77 4.64 1.75
CA ILE A 451 -1.59 4.73 0.90
C ILE A 451 -1.53 3.48 0.03
N VAL A 452 -1.60 3.65 -1.30
CA VAL A 452 -1.73 2.55 -2.26
C VAL A 452 -0.69 2.70 -3.37
N GLY A 453 0.18 1.70 -3.57
CA GLY A 453 1.18 1.74 -4.63
C GLY A 453 1.80 0.38 -4.94
N ASN A 454 2.72 0.34 -5.91
CA ASN A 454 3.43 -0.87 -6.38
C ASN A 454 2.58 -1.99 -6.99
N ASN A 455 1.27 -1.83 -7.18
CA ASN A 455 0.42 -2.94 -7.61
C ASN A 455 0.56 -3.22 -9.13
N ASP A 456 0.40 -4.48 -9.53
CA ASP A 456 0.56 -4.94 -10.92
C ASP A 456 -0.63 -4.56 -11.84
N ASN A 457 -1.71 -3.99 -11.28
CA ASN A 457 -2.77 -3.32 -12.04
C ASN A 457 -3.09 -1.92 -11.47
N ASP A 458 -4.35 -1.59 -11.19
CA ASP A 458 -4.77 -0.24 -10.82
C ASP A 458 -4.55 0.01 -9.30
N GLY A 459 -4.40 1.26 -8.89
CA GLY A 459 -4.31 1.59 -7.45
C GLY A 459 -5.61 1.29 -6.73
N ILE A 460 -6.67 2.03 -7.07
CA ILE A 460 -8.02 1.87 -6.52
C ILE A 460 -9.01 1.63 -7.68
N ASP A 461 -9.74 0.52 -7.64
CA ASP A 461 -10.76 0.14 -8.63
C ASP A 461 -12.16 0.14 -8.01
N ILE A 462 -13.00 1.08 -8.42
CA ILE A 462 -14.39 1.23 -7.98
C ILE A 462 -15.35 0.72 -9.06
N ARG A 463 -16.17 -0.25 -8.68
CA ARG A 463 -17.29 -0.76 -9.47
C ARG A 463 -18.54 -0.70 -8.61
N GLY A 464 -19.62 -0.16 -9.17
CA GLY A 464 -20.89 -0.01 -8.44
C GLY A 464 -21.26 1.46 -8.24
N SER A 465 -22.36 1.66 -7.51
CA SER A 465 -22.94 2.96 -7.21
C SER A 465 -22.84 3.23 -5.71
N PHE A 466 -22.90 4.49 -5.29
CA PHE A 466 -22.87 4.91 -3.87
C PHE A 466 -21.52 4.62 -3.18
N HIS A 467 -20.45 5.21 -3.72
CA HIS A 467 -19.09 5.04 -3.22
C HIS A 467 -18.38 6.39 -3.11
N GLU A 468 -17.60 6.57 -2.05
CA GLU A 468 -16.77 7.77 -1.86
C GLU A 468 -15.30 7.39 -1.72
N VAL A 469 -14.42 8.08 -2.45
CA VAL A 469 -12.97 7.85 -2.41
C VAL A 469 -12.24 9.16 -2.22
N PHE A 470 -11.67 9.43 -1.03
CA PHE A 470 -11.07 10.75 -0.73
C PHE A 470 -9.85 10.66 0.20
N ASN A 471 -9.00 11.68 0.21
CA ASN A 471 -7.82 11.74 1.08
C ASN A 471 -6.83 10.55 0.95
N ASN A 472 -6.83 9.83 -0.18
CA ASN A 472 -5.89 8.74 -0.41
C ASN A 472 -4.62 9.24 -1.13
N TYR A 473 -3.49 8.60 -0.84
CA TYR A 473 -2.27 8.67 -1.64
C TYR A 473 -2.21 7.45 -2.57
N VAL A 474 -2.27 7.68 -3.88
CA VAL A 474 -2.33 6.62 -4.89
C VAL A 474 -1.18 6.75 -5.88
N GLY A 475 -0.22 5.86 -5.74
CA GLY A 475 1.02 5.82 -6.50
C GLY A 475 2.12 6.75 -5.97
N ALA A 476 1.76 7.83 -5.27
CA ALA A 476 2.68 8.77 -4.64
C ALA A 476 2.81 8.55 -3.12
N ALA A 477 3.99 8.82 -2.55
CA ALA A 477 4.18 8.78 -1.10
C ALA A 477 3.86 10.14 -0.44
N PRO A 478 3.38 10.15 0.82
CA PRO A 478 3.15 11.39 1.58
C PRO A 478 4.39 12.27 1.76
N ASP A 479 5.60 11.71 1.69
CA ASP A 479 6.86 12.46 1.77
C ASP A 479 7.36 12.97 0.41
N GLY A 480 6.55 12.81 -0.64
CA GLY A 480 6.89 13.17 -2.03
C GLY A 480 7.83 12.19 -2.72
N SER A 481 8.17 11.06 -2.08
CA SER A 481 8.93 10.00 -2.74
C SER A 481 8.05 9.13 -3.65
N ASP A 482 8.69 8.48 -4.62
CA ASP A 482 8.04 7.54 -5.53
C ASP A 482 7.98 6.15 -4.89
N ILE A 483 6.77 5.63 -4.68
CA ILE A 483 6.52 4.34 -4.03
C ILE A 483 7.06 3.14 -4.85
N GLY A 484 7.38 3.29 -6.14
CA GLY A 484 7.82 2.20 -7.03
C GLY A 484 9.10 2.40 -7.82
N ASN A 485 9.86 3.47 -7.56
CA ASN A 485 11.12 3.78 -8.27
C ASN A 485 10.93 3.85 -9.81
N GLY A 486 9.95 4.63 -10.25
CA GLY A 486 9.69 5.06 -11.62
C GLY A 486 8.29 4.74 -12.11
N VAL A 487 7.67 3.69 -11.56
CA VAL A 487 6.27 3.30 -11.80
C VAL A 487 5.76 2.64 -10.54
N SER A 488 4.77 3.25 -9.87
CA SER A 488 4.16 2.70 -8.69
C SER A 488 3.09 1.68 -9.07
N ASN A 489 1.93 2.08 -9.59
CA ASN A 489 0.95 1.11 -10.11
C ASN A 489 1.12 0.91 -11.62
N GLN A 490 1.06 -0.33 -12.10
CA GLN A 490 1.21 -0.66 -13.53
C GLN A 490 -0.01 -0.27 -14.37
N GLY A 491 -1.14 0.00 -13.73
CA GLY A 491 -2.39 0.53 -14.32
C GLY A 491 -2.59 2.02 -14.03
N ARG A 492 -3.85 2.40 -13.77
CA ARG A 492 -4.28 3.76 -13.39
C ARG A 492 -4.06 3.99 -11.90
N GLY A 493 -4.11 5.25 -11.50
CA GLY A 493 -4.28 5.59 -10.09
C GLY A 493 -5.64 5.12 -9.58
N ILE A 494 -6.71 5.76 -10.04
CA ILE A 494 -8.09 5.42 -9.69
C ILE A 494 -8.88 5.09 -10.96
N ILE A 495 -9.65 4.01 -10.93
CA ILE A 495 -10.59 3.66 -12.01
C ILE A 495 -12.00 3.50 -11.46
N MET A 496 -12.96 4.10 -12.16
CA MET A 496 -14.39 3.86 -12.03
C MET A 496 -14.86 3.13 -13.27
N ALA A 497 -15.26 1.87 -13.13
CA ALA A 497 -15.66 1.08 -14.28
C ALA A 497 -16.99 0.37 -14.04
N ASN A 498 -17.89 0.50 -14.99
CA ASN A 498 -19.12 -0.26 -14.96
C ASN A 498 -18.79 -1.75 -15.24
N GLY A 499 -19.22 -2.65 -14.36
CA GLY A 499 -19.08 -4.10 -14.56
C GLY A 499 -20.15 -4.59 -15.53
N SER A 500 -21.20 -5.22 -14.99
CA SER A 500 -22.42 -5.59 -15.71
C SER A 500 -23.61 -4.63 -15.46
N SER A 501 -23.41 -3.54 -14.70
CA SER A 501 -24.41 -2.55 -14.27
C SER A 501 -24.00 -1.12 -14.67
N SER A 502 -24.83 -0.11 -14.38
CA SER A 502 -24.48 1.32 -14.50
C SER A 502 -23.90 1.86 -13.19
N LEU A 503 -22.91 2.76 -13.27
CA LEU A 503 -22.39 3.50 -12.12
C LEU A 503 -23.26 4.72 -11.82
N SER A 504 -23.48 5.02 -10.54
CA SER A 504 -24.11 6.27 -10.14
C SER A 504 -23.84 6.68 -8.70
N ASN A 505 -23.84 7.98 -8.41
CA ASN A 505 -23.53 8.54 -7.09
C ASN A 505 -22.17 8.03 -6.60
N VAL A 506 -21.13 8.20 -7.42
CA VAL A 506 -19.75 7.90 -7.05
C VAL A 506 -19.00 9.23 -6.94
N ILE A 507 -18.32 9.42 -5.83
CA ILE A 507 -17.57 10.64 -5.50
C ILE A 507 -16.08 10.29 -5.39
N ILE A 508 -15.24 10.97 -6.16
CA ILE A 508 -13.78 10.92 -6.04
C ILE A 508 -13.28 12.29 -5.56
N GLY A 509 -12.77 12.31 -4.33
CA GLY A 509 -12.38 13.49 -3.55
C GLY A 509 -13.55 14.02 -2.70
N ALA A 510 -13.49 15.28 -2.25
CA ALA A 510 -14.53 15.85 -1.40
C ALA A 510 -15.54 16.70 -2.17
N THR A 511 -16.75 16.78 -1.63
CA THR A 511 -17.85 17.60 -2.13
C THR A 511 -18.34 18.52 -1.02
N GLY A 512 -19.15 19.53 -1.37
CA GLY A 512 -19.80 20.41 -0.39
C GLY A 512 -20.80 19.70 0.54
N LEU A 513 -20.99 18.39 0.40
CA LEU A 513 -21.92 17.54 1.13
C LEU A 513 -21.16 16.42 1.84
N ILE A 514 -20.28 16.72 2.80
CA ILE A 514 -19.64 15.65 3.55
C ILE A 514 -20.61 15.08 4.61
N LEU A 515 -21.25 13.96 4.28
CA LEU A 515 -21.99 13.13 5.22
C LEU A 515 -21.01 12.21 5.96
N PHE A 516 -20.12 12.80 6.77
CA PHE A 516 -19.29 11.99 7.66
C PHE A 516 -20.19 11.17 8.59
N PRO A 517 -19.98 9.85 8.72
CA PRO A 517 -20.53 9.11 9.83
C PRO A 517 -19.98 9.74 11.13
N VAL A 518 -20.87 10.36 11.90
CA VAL A 518 -20.52 11.06 13.15
C VAL A 518 -19.73 10.12 14.09
N GLY A 519 -18.46 10.45 14.35
CA GLY A 519 -17.63 9.74 15.32
C GLY A 519 -16.36 9.07 14.78
N PHE A 520 -16.12 9.08 13.47
CA PHE A 520 -14.88 8.55 12.89
C PHE A 520 -13.83 9.64 12.69
N PRO A 521 -12.53 9.33 12.89
CA PRO A 521 -11.46 10.28 12.71
C PRO A 521 -11.12 10.39 11.22
N ALA A 522 -11.90 11.15 10.45
CA ALA A 522 -11.36 11.81 9.26
C ALA A 522 -10.45 12.95 9.78
N ASN A 523 -9.35 12.55 10.41
CA ASN A 523 -8.42 13.44 11.10
C ASN A 523 -7.46 14.10 10.11
N GLY A 524 -7.58 13.75 8.81
CA GLY A 524 -6.71 14.20 7.76
C GLY A 524 -5.37 13.48 7.78
N LEU A 525 -5.27 12.26 8.31
CA LEU A 525 -4.03 11.50 8.41
C LEU A 525 -4.14 10.13 7.74
N ALA A 526 -3.35 9.89 6.68
CA ALA A 526 -3.21 8.60 6.02
C ALA A 526 -1.98 7.85 6.56
N ALA A 527 -2.18 6.73 7.24
CA ALA A 527 -1.15 5.98 7.96
C ALA A 527 -0.36 6.83 8.97
N GLY A 528 -0.98 7.89 9.50
CA GLY A 528 -0.34 8.87 10.37
C GLY A 528 0.39 10.02 9.67
N PHE A 529 0.37 10.07 8.34
CA PHE A 529 0.90 11.19 7.55
C PHE A 529 -0.20 12.16 7.18
N ASP A 530 0.08 13.47 7.20
CA ASP A 530 -0.87 14.49 6.76
C ASP A 530 -1.35 14.20 5.33
N THR A 531 -2.67 14.09 5.17
CA THR A 531 -3.34 14.18 3.88
C THR A 531 -3.52 15.66 3.52
N PRO A 532 -3.62 16.01 2.23
CA PRO A 532 -3.84 17.39 1.81
C PRO A 532 -5.07 18.00 2.49
N ASN A 533 -4.87 18.93 3.45
CA ASN A 533 -5.84 19.77 4.18
C ASN A 533 -7.33 19.31 4.29
N GLY A 534 -7.59 18.00 4.25
CA GLY A 534 -8.90 17.37 4.44
C GLY A 534 -9.86 17.34 3.25
N SER A 535 -9.46 17.36 1.96
CA SER A 535 -10.47 17.31 0.87
C SER A 535 -10.19 16.51 -0.40
N GLY A 536 -9.06 15.82 -0.59
CA GLY A 536 -8.98 14.93 -1.75
C GLY A 536 -7.72 14.12 -1.95
N ASN A 537 -7.70 13.37 -3.03
CA ASN A 537 -6.68 12.35 -3.30
C ASN A 537 -5.42 12.96 -3.95
N VAL A 538 -4.26 12.39 -3.65
CA VAL A 538 -2.98 12.66 -4.34
C VAL A 538 -2.65 11.47 -5.21
N ILE A 539 -2.64 11.67 -6.53
CA ILE A 539 -2.59 10.59 -7.51
C ILE A 539 -1.42 10.83 -8.47
N GLY A 540 -0.36 10.03 -8.39
CA GLY A 540 0.85 10.24 -9.19
C GLY A 540 1.69 8.99 -9.37
N HIS A 541 2.68 9.04 -10.27
CA HIS A 541 3.59 7.94 -10.60
C HIS A 541 2.92 6.65 -11.09
N ASN A 542 1.67 6.72 -11.57
CA ASN A 542 0.97 5.58 -12.15
C ASN A 542 1.34 5.42 -13.63
N ARG A 543 1.27 4.21 -14.19
CA ARG A 543 1.70 3.95 -15.57
C ARG A 543 0.67 4.33 -16.64
N ALA A 544 -0.60 4.44 -16.28
CA ALA A 544 -1.70 4.85 -17.14
C ALA A 544 -2.32 6.17 -16.65
N ASP A 545 -3.60 6.41 -16.94
CA ASP A 545 -4.31 7.63 -16.53
C ASP A 545 -4.29 7.81 -14.99
N GLY A 546 -4.35 9.06 -14.53
CA GLY A 546 -4.51 9.34 -13.11
C GLY A 546 -5.86 8.83 -12.59
N ILE A 547 -6.95 9.35 -13.16
CA ILE A 547 -8.33 8.93 -12.89
C ILE A 547 -9.00 8.52 -14.21
N LEU A 548 -9.62 7.35 -14.27
CA LEU A 548 -10.40 6.89 -15.43
C LEU A 548 -11.85 6.56 -15.05
N LEU A 549 -12.82 7.21 -15.68
CA LEU A 549 -14.22 6.77 -15.71
C LEU A 549 -14.49 6.04 -17.03
N ARG A 550 -15.02 4.80 -16.96
CA ARG A 550 -15.42 4.05 -18.16
C ARG A 550 -16.76 3.31 -18.03
N GLY A 551 -17.51 3.33 -19.13
CA GLY A 551 -18.75 2.58 -19.27
C GLY A 551 -19.98 3.33 -18.77
N GLN A 552 -21.14 2.66 -18.63
CA GLN A 552 -22.39 3.36 -18.31
C GLN A 552 -22.33 4.05 -16.94
N ALA A 553 -22.51 5.37 -16.89
CA ALA A 553 -22.38 6.15 -15.66
C ALA A 553 -23.31 7.37 -15.63
N SER A 554 -23.78 7.73 -14.43
CA SER A 554 -24.51 8.99 -14.19
C SER A 554 -24.44 9.49 -12.76
N ALA A 555 -24.44 10.80 -12.53
CA ALA A 555 -24.24 11.40 -11.20
C ALA A 555 -22.89 10.98 -10.60
N ILE A 556 -21.81 11.34 -11.29
CA ILE A 556 -20.44 11.12 -10.85
C ILE A 556 -19.83 12.47 -10.49
N GLU A 557 -19.12 12.55 -9.36
CA GLU A 557 -18.43 13.75 -8.92
C GLU A 557 -16.93 13.46 -8.76
N ILE A 558 -16.10 14.30 -9.37
CA ILE A 558 -14.63 14.26 -9.28
C ILE A 558 -14.19 15.66 -8.86
N GLY A 559 -13.93 15.88 -7.58
CA GLY A 559 -13.64 17.21 -7.03
C GLY A 559 -12.53 17.18 -5.99
N ALA A 560 -11.84 18.30 -5.81
CA ALA A 560 -10.81 18.50 -4.80
C ALA A 560 -9.59 17.56 -4.88
N ASN A 561 -9.27 16.97 -6.04
CA ASN A 561 -8.13 16.05 -6.20
C ASN A 561 -6.85 16.73 -6.71
N TYR A 562 -5.69 16.16 -6.39
CA TYR A 562 -4.39 16.46 -6.97
C TYR A 562 -3.97 15.29 -7.89
N VAL A 563 -3.93 15.53 -9.20
CA VAL A 563 -3.69 14.49 -10.22
C VAL A 563 -2.44 14.80 -11.02
N GLY A 564 -1.43 13.96 -10.87
CA GLY A 564 -0.07 14.12 -11.37
C GLY A 564 0.76 15.13 -10.55
N THR A 565 0.20 15.62 -9.45
CA THR A 565 0.81 16.61 -8.57
C THR A 565 0.39 16.41 -7.12
N ASN A 566 0.87 17.27 -6.23
CA ASN A 566 0.46 17.39 -4.83
C ASN A 566 0.15 18.88 -4.48
N PRO A 567 -0.20 19.20 -3.22
CA PRO A 567 -0.39 20.59 -2.79
C PRO A 567 0.86 21.48 -2.90
N GLY A 568 2.05 20.89 -2.99
CA GLY A 568 3.30 21.59 -3.23
C GLY A 568 3.59 21.87 -4.71
N GLU A 569 2.70 21.45 -5.62
CA GLU A 569 2.89 21.46 -7.07
C GLU A 569 4.10 20.62 -7.56
N ASP A 570 4.50 19.60 -6.79
CA ASP A 570 5.58 18.69 -7.17
C ASP A 570 5.18 17.81 -8.37
N ASP A 571 6.13 17.57 -9.27
CA ASP A 571 5.94 16.75 -10.47
C ASP A 571 5.93 15.26 -10.10
N PHE A 572 4.72 14.71 -9.95
CA PHE A 572 4.55 13.27 -9.80
C PHE A 572 4.20 12.61 -11.14
N GLY A 573 3.47 13.33 -11.98
CA GLY A 573 2.95 12.89 -13.27
C GLY A 573 2.08 11.62 -13.20
N ASN A 574 1.47 11.27 -14.32
CA ASN A 574 0.93 9.93 -14.56
C ASN A 574 1.14 9.57 -16.02
N GLY A 575 1.27 8.27 -16.29
CA GLY A 575 1.34 7.72 -17.63
C GLY A 575 2.76 7.51 -18.17
N SER A 576 2.97 6.39 -18.86
CA SER A 576 4.05 6.23 -19.84
C SER A 576 3.44 6.34 -21.25
N GLY A 577 3.31 7.53 -21.84
CA GLY A 577 2.68 7.70 -23.15
C GLY A 577 1.86 8.99 -23.27
N ALA A 578 0.70 8.93 -23.91
CA ALA A 578 -0.30 9.99 -23.93
C ALA A 578 -1.49 9.53 -23.07
N ASN A 579 -1.24 9.32 -21.77
CA ASN A 579 -2.29 8.98 -20.80
C ASN A 579 -2.61 10.21 -19.96
N ASP A 580 -3.88 10.40 -19.69
CA ASP A 580 -4.43 11.68 -19.27
C ASP A 580 -4.45 11.80 -17.74
N GLY A 581 -4.59 13.02 -17.23
CA GLY A 581 -4.83 13.23 -15.81
C GLY A 581 -6.17 12.62 -15.40
N ILE A 582 -7.25 13.13 -15.97
CA ILE A 582 -8.62 12.64 -15.76
C ILE A 582 -9.22 12.27 -17.11
N ARG A 583 -9.71 11.04 -17.26
CA ARG A 583 -10.25 10.54 -18.53
C ARG A 583 -11.65 9.98 -18.36
N ILE A 584 -12.57 10.38 -19.24
CA ILE A 584 -13.97 9.91 -19.27
C ILE A 584 -14.26 9.23 -20.62
N VAL A 585 -14.66 7.96 -20.62
CA VAL A 585 -14.94 7.21 -21.87
C VAL A 585 -16.20 6.36 -21.79
N GLU A 586 -16.94 6.31 -22.90
CA GLU A 586 -18.22 5.61 -23.02
C GLU A 586 -18.11 4.09 -23.10
N ASN A 587 -17.06 3.57 -23.74
CA ASN A 587 -16.91 2.13 -24.07
C ASN A 587 -18.21 1.50 -24.66
N GLY A 588 -18.90 2.23 -25.54
CA GLY A 588 -20.17 1.83 -26.16
C GLY A 588 -21.44 2.02 -25.29
N ASN A 589 -21.36 2.71 -24.15
CA ASN A 589 -22.46 2.98 -23.24
C ASN A 589 -22.75 4.49 -23.07
N SER A 590 -23.83 4.86 -22.38
CA SER A 590 -24.11 6.27 -22.07
C SER A 590 -23.38 6.72 -20.80
N VAL A 591 -22.65 7.83 -20.88
CA VAL A 591 -22.05 8.55 -19.74
C VAL A 591 -22.66 9.95 -19.71
N SER A 592 -23.33 10.32 -18.62
CA SER A 592 -23.95 11.65 -18.51
C SER A 592 -24.11 12.12 -17.08
N GLY A 593 -24.03 13.43 -16.81
CA GLY A 593 -24.16 13.97 -15.45
C GLY A 593 -22.90 13.66 -14.63
N VAL A 594 -21.75 14.05 -15.18
CA VAL A 594 -20.44 13.95 -14.53
C VAL A 594 -20.00 15.37 -14.19
N THR A 595 -19.65 15.62 -12.94
CA THR A 595 -19.08 16.89 -12.49
C THR A 595 -17.60 16.70 -12.17
N ILE A 596 -16.75 17.45 -12.85
CA ILE A 596 -15.31 17.55 -12.60
C ILE A 596 -15.06 18.97 -12.07
N GLY A 597 -14.87 19.10 -10.77
CA GLY A 597 -14.82 20.39 -10.08
C GLY A 597 -16.21 20.85 -9.59
N TYR A 598 -16.71 21.95 -10.13
CA TYR A 598 -17.98 22.56 -9.69
C TYR A 598 -19.13 22.30 -10.66
N ASP A 599 -20.35 22.18 -10.13
CA ASP A 599 -21.57 22.12 -10.95
C ASP A 599 -21.82 23.42 -11.74
N GLU A 600 -22.59 23.29 -12.81
CA GLU A 600 -23.18 24.43 -13.53
C GLU A 600 -23.92 25.38 -12.58
N GLY A 601 -23.80 26.69 -12.81
CA GLY A 601 -24.45 27.72 -11.99
C GLY A 601 -23.88 27.91 -10.58
N THR A 602 -22.93 27.07 -10.14
CA THR A 602 -22.28 27.23 -8.83
C THR A 602 -21.22 28.34 -8.88
N SER A 603 -21.30 29.28 -7.94
CA SER A 603 -20.31 30.34 -7.73
C SER A 603 -19.25 29.91 -6.73
N PHE A 604 -17.98 30.17 -7.02
CA PHE A 604 -16.84 29.87 -6.14
C PHE A 604 -15.76 30.95 -6.23
N SER A 605 -14.91 31.04 -5.18
CA SER A 605 -13.85 32.05 -5.06
C SER A 605 -12.45 31.53 -5.33
N SER A 606 -12.18 30.26 -5.04
CA SER A 606 -10.92 29.58 -5.37
C SER A 606 -11.23 28.15 -5.82
N PRO A 607 -10.61 27.66 -6.91
CA PRO A 607 -10.69 26.26 -7.30
C PRO A 607 -9.74 25.36 -6.51
N ASP A 608 -8.70 25.90 -5.87
CA ASP A 608 -7.62 25.09 -5.28
C ASP A 608 -8.11 24.33 -4.04
N PRO A 609 -7.95 22.99 -3.96
CA PRO A 609 -8.27 22.23 -2.75
C PRO A 609 -7.53 22.71 -1.50
N ALA A 610 -6.37 23.34 -1.63
CA ALA A 610 -5.60 23.89 -0.50
C ALA A 610 -6.30 25.09 0.16
N ASP A 611 -7.22 25.74 -0.57
CA ASP A 611 -8.03 26.88 -0.15
C ASP A 611 -9.50 26.49 0.12
N ASP A 612 -9.77 25.22 0.47
CA ASP A 612 -11.12 24.63 0.61
C ASP A 612 -11.95 24.67 -0.69
N GLY A 613 -11.27 24.72 -1.85
CA GLY A 613 -11.88 24.62 -3.17
C GLY A 613 -12.29 23.19 -3.55
N PHE A 614 -13.28 23.06 -4.43
CA PHE A 614 -13.72 21.77 -4.99
C PHE A 614 -13.13 21.48 -6.37
N GLY A 615 -12.33 22.39 -6.91
CA GLY A 615 -11.62 22.16 -8.16
C GLY A 615 -10.58 21.07 -8.03
N ASN A 616 -10.24 20.42 -9.15
CA ASN A 616 -9.08 19.53 -9.20
C ASN A 616 -7.84 20.33 -9.64
N VAL A 617 -6.67 19.94 -9.14
CA VAL A 617 -5.37 20.39 -9.65
C VAL A 617 -4.78 19.25 -10.49
N VAL A 618 -4.70 19.45 -11.80
CA VAL A 618 -4.29 18.43 -12.77
C VAL A 618 -3.05 18.90 -13.52
N ALA A 619 -1.91 18.27 -13.25
CA ALA A 619 -0.63 18.71 -13.79
C ALA A 619 0.34 17.57 -14.05
N TYR A 620 1.31 17.82 -14.94
CA TYR A 620 2.43 16.93 -15.25
C TYR A 620 2.07 15.55 -15.81
N ASN A 621 0.81 15.34 -16.20
CA ASN A 621 0.39 14.08 -16.80
C ASN A 621 0.93 13.96 -18.23
N SER A 622 1.17 12.73 -18.67
CA SER A 622 1.85 12.46 -19.95
C SER A 622 1.00 12.78 -21.20
N GLY A 623 -0.32 12.77 -21.06
CA GLY A 623 -1.34 13.14 -22.06
C GLY A 623 -2.06 14.42 -21.66
N ASP A 624 -3.35 14.52 -21.98
CA ASP A 624 -4.16 15.71 -21.69
C ASP A 624 -4.43 15.86 -20.18
N GLY A 625 -4.76 17.07 -19.75
CA GLY A 625 -5.18 17.28 -18.36
C GLY A 625 -6.48 16.52 -18.08
N ILE A 626 -7.53 16.89 -18.81
CA ILE A 626 -8.86 16.28 -18.74
C ILE A 626 -9.29 15.88 -20.15
N SER A 627 -9.62 14.61 -20.37
CA SER A 627 -10.11 14.10 -21.66
C SER A 627 -11.54 13.56 -21.53
N VAL A 628 -12.43 13.98 -22.43
CA VAL A 628 -13.85 13.62 -22.45
C VAL A 628 -14.22 12.95 -23.77
N GLY A 629 -14.60 11.67 -23.71
CA GLY A 629 -14.94 10.85 -24.87
C GLY A 629 -13.76 10.05 -25.42
N SER A 630 -14.06 8.96 -26.14
CA SER A 630 -13.01 8.14 -26.77
C SER A 630 -12.51 8.71 -28.11
N ASP A 631 -13.39 9.38 -28.84
CA ASP A 631 -13.13 10.15 -30.06
C ASP A 631 -14.20 11.25 -30.27
N GLU A 632 -14.01 12.15 -31.24
CA GLU A 632 -14.99 13.21 -31.60
C GLU A 632 -16.39 12.66 -31.95
N SER A 633 -16.53 11.39 -32.33
CA SER A 633 -17.81 10.77 -32.70
C SER A 633 -18.57 10.16 -31.52
N ALA A 634 -18.00 10.22 -30.30
CA ALA A 634 -18.56 9.65 -29.08
C ALA A 634 -19.76 10.45 -28.52
N THR A 635 -20.87 10.46 -29.25
CA THR A 635 -22.11 11.18 -28.88
C THR A 635 -22.82 10.62 -27.64
N SER A 636 -22.29 9.56 -27.01
CA SER A 636 -22.86 8.96 -25.80
C SER A 636 -22.16 9.44 -24.53
N VAL A 637 -21.23 10.39 -24.63
CA VAL A 637 -20.69 11.15 -23.51
C VAL A 637 -21.25 12.57 -23.59
N SER A 638 -22.06 12.99 -22.63
CA SER A 638 -22.67 14.33 -22.61
C SER A 638 -22.86 14.81 -21.18
N ASP A 639 -23.23 16.07 -20.97
CA ASP A 639 -23.50 16.64 -19.65
C ASP A 639 -22.32 16.41 -18.67
N VAL A 640 -21.09 16.56 -19.19
CA VAL A 640 -19.84 16.50 -18.41
C VAL A 640 -19.40 17.93 -18.08
N THR A 641 -19.65 18.36 -16.84
CA THR A 641 -19.22 19.66 -16.34
C THR A 641 -17.75 19.59 -15.94
N ALA A 642 -16.92 20.51 -16.41
CA ALA A 642 -15.49 20.58 -16.10
C ALA A 642 -15.08 21.99 -15.60
N ARG A 643 -15.87 22.55 -14.68
CA ARG A 643 -15.69 23.93 -14.18
C ARG A 643 -14.78 24.01 -12.97
N GLY A 644 -14.02 25.10 -12.89
CA GLY A 644 -13.20 25.40 -11.72
C GLY A 644 -12.06 24.43 -11.49
N ASN A 645 -11.47 23.84 -12.53
CA ASN A 645 -10.25 23.03 -12.42
C ASN A 645 -9.00 23.88 -12.70
N VAL A 646 -7.92 23.61 -11.97
CA VAL A 646 -6.59 24.15 -12.23
C VAL A 646 -5.83 23.13 -13.07
N VAL A 647 -5.49 23.48 -14.31
CA VAL A 647 -4.85 22.58 -15.26
C VAL A 647 -3.59 23.26 -15.81
N PHE A 648 -2.44 22.62 -15.69
CA PHE A 648 -1.17 23.16 -16.19
C PHE A 648 -0.11 22.09 -16.45
N GLN A 649 0.79 22.35 -17.40
CA GLN A 649 1.94 21.50 -17.70
C GLN A 649 1.62 20.03 -17.96
N ASN A 650 0.45 19.72 -18.52
CA ASN A 650 0.16 18.37 -19.03
C ASN A 650 0.72 18.20 -20.47
N GLY A 651 0.89 16.96 -20.88
CA GLY A 651 1.29 16.57 -22.23
C GLY A 651 2.75 16.10 -22.37
N ALA A 652 2.98 15.34 -23.43
CA ALA A 652 4.33 14.90 -23.81
C ALA A 652 5.19 16.09 -24.26
N ALA A 653 6.52 15.87 -24.36
CA ALA A 653 7.55 16.89 -24.61
C ALA A 653 7.37 17.82 -25.83
N ASN A 654 6.33 17.65 -26.65
CA ASN A 654 5.94 18.49 -27.77
C ASN A 654 4.88 19.58 -27.45
N ASP A 655 4.24 19.61 -26.27
CA ASP A 655 3.23 20.63 -25.88
C ASP A 655 2.07 20.80 -26.90
N THR A 656 1.58 19.70 -27.48
CA THR A 656 0.44 19.72 -28.43
C THR A 656 -0.88 19.27 -27.80
N ASN A 657 -0.86 19.04 -26.49
CA ASN A 657 -1.95 18.45 -25.73
C ASN A 657 -2.76 19.56 -25.06
N VAL A 658 -4.07 19.33 -24.94
CA VAL A 658 -5.02 20.35 -24.51
C VAL A 658 -5.30 20.16 -23.03
N GLY A 659 -5.47 21.25 -22.27
CA GLY A 659 -5.81 21.13 -20.85
C GLY A 659 -7.14 20.41 -20.62
N ILE A 660 -8.13 20.68 -21.48
CA ILE A 660 -9.39 19.95 -21.58
C ILE A 660 -9.57 19.58 -23.05
N ASP A 661 -9.68 18.30 -23.37
CA ASP A 661 -9.87 17.77 -24.73
C ASP A 661 -11.24 17.08 -24.86
N LEU A 662 -12.02 17.50 -25.86
CA LEU A 662 -13.27 16.86 -26.25
C LEU A 662 -13.05 15.93 -27.44
N GLY A 663 -13.13 14.62 -27.19
CA GLY A 663 -12.99 13.61 -28.23
C GLY A 663 -11.57 13.16 -28.50
N ASN A 664 -10.66 13.27 -27.52
CA ASN A 664 -9.31 12.69 -27.56
C ASN A 664 -8.58 13.01 -28.89
N SER A 665 -8.64 14.30 -29.24
CA SER A 665 -8.25 14.87 -30.51
C SER A 665 -7.19 15.96 -30.29
N ALA A 666 -6.95 16.81 -31.30
CA ALA A 666 -6.38 18.12 -31.00
C ALA A 666 -7.55 19.08 -30.79
N GLN A 667 -7.34 20.24 -30.17
CA GLN A 667 -8.39 21.23 -29.95
C GLN A 667 -9.40 21.31 -31.12
N THR A 668 -10.66 21.03 -30.79
CA THR A 668 -11.79 21.03 -31.71
C THR A 668 -12.03 22.45 -32.24
N SER A 669 -12.45 22.58 -33.51
CA SER A 669 -12.61 23.90 -34.10
C SER A 669 -14.00 24.47 -33.83
N ASN A 670 -14.08 25.72 -33.37
CA ASN A 670 -15.37 26.40 -33.26
C ASN A 670 -16.10 26.46 -34.63
N ASP A 671 -17.36 26.03 -34.67
CA ASP A 671 -18.20 26.05 -35.87
C ASP A 671 -19.29 27.16 -35.83
N GLY A 672 -20.09 27.27 -36.89
CA GLY A 672 -21.11 28.30 -36.98
C GLY A 672 -22.36 27.98 -36.17
N GLY A 673 -22.44 28.45 -34.93
CA GLY A 673 -23.61 28.30 -34.08
C GLY A 673 -23.72 26.96 -33.36
N ASP A 674 -22.63 26.20 -33.29
CA ASP A 674 -22.48 24.98 -32.48
C ASP A 674 -23.41 23.86 -32.96
N THR A 675 -23.18 23.40 -34.18
CA THR A 675 -24.04 22.37 -34.82
C THR A 675 -23.49 20.95 -34.71
N ASP A 676 -22.37 20.82 -34.01
CA ASP A 676 -21.63 19.58 -33.91
C ASP A 676 -22.30 18.55 -32.99
N THR A 677 -21.81 17.32 -33.10
CA THR A 677 -22.24 16.19 -32.27
C THR A 677 -21.01 15.44 -31.84
N GLY A 678 -20.93 15.10 -30.56
CA GLY A 678 -19.78 14.40 -29.98
C GLY A 678 -19.83 14.51 -28.46
N PRO A 679 -18.71 14.23 -27.78
CA PRO A 679 -18.55 14.51 -26.36
C PRO A 679 -18.94 15.94 -26.02
N ASN A 680 -19.85 16.13 -25.05
CA ASN A 680 -20.38 17.46 -24.69
C ASN A 680 -20.94 18.27 -25.88
N GLY A 681 -21.40 17.60 -26.94
CA GLY A 681 -21.82 18.27 -28.17
C GLY A 681 -20.71 18.97 -28.94
N LEU A 682 -19.43 18.80 -28.53
CA LEU A 682 -18.29 19.59 -28.98
C LEU A 682 -18.49 21.10 -28.76
N GLN A 683 -19.08 21.46 -27.60
CA GLN A 683 -19.36 22.82 -27.17
C GLN A 683 -18.27 23.82 -27.58
N ASN A 684 -18.65 24.84 -28.36
CA ASN A 684 -17.73 25.89 -28.76
C ASN A 684 -17.18 26.64 -27.54
N PHE A 685 -15.88 26.87 -27.52
CA PHE A 685 -15.20 27.64 -26.48
C PHE A 685 -15.30 29.16 -26.69
N PRO A 686 -15.13 29.98 -25.63
CA PRO A 686 -15.08 31.43 -25.75
C PRO A 686 -13.88 31.91 -26.58
N GLU A 687 -14.14 32.68 -27.63
CA GLU A 687 -13.09 33.35 -28.40
C GLU A 687 -12.79 34.72 -27.78
N ILE A 688 -11.59 34.87 -27.21
CA ILE A 688 -11.12 36.15 -26.67
C ILE A 688 -10.65 37.04 -27.83
N THR A 689 -11.37 38.14 -28.06
CA THR A 689 -11.16 39.04 -29.20
C THR A 689 -10.26 40.23 -28.87
N SER A 690 -10.20 40.64 -27.59
CA SER A 690 -9.32 41.71 -27.13
C SER A 690 -9.04 41.58 -25.63
N VAL A 691 -7.77 41.70 -25.24
CA VAL A 691 -7.35 41.89 -23.85
C VAL A 691 -6.69 43.27 -23.73
N GLN A 692 -7.23 44.13 -22.88
CA GLN A 692 -6.69 45.48 -22.65
C GLN A 692 -6.32 45.66 -21.18
N HIS A 693 -5.04 45.92 -20.92
CA HIS A 693 -4.59 46.25 -19.57
C HIS A 693 -4.62 47.75 -19.31
N ASN A 694 -5.27 48.13 -18.22
CA ASN A 694 -5.25 49.49 -17.70
C ASN A 694 -4.19 49.61 -16.60
N ASN A 695 -2.98 50.00 -16.99
CA ASN A 695 -1.85 50.26 -16.08
C ASN A 695 -2.14 51.28 -14.96
N SER A 696 -3.18 52.10 -15.08
CA SER A 696 -3.50 53.14 -14.09
C SER A 696 -4.35 52.61 -12.93
N SER A 697 -5.20 51.61 -13.20
CA SER A 697 -6.06 50.94 -12.23
C SER A 697 -5.66 49.49 -11.95
N ASN A 698 -4.64 48.97 -12.64
CA ASN A 698 -4.21 47.57 -12.61
C ASN A 698 -5.32 46.57 -12.95
N GLU A 699 -6.22 46.95 -13.87
CA GLU A 699 -7.31 46.11 -14.34
C GLU A 699 -7.01 45.52 -15.72
N VAL A 700 -7.54 44.33 -16.01
CA VAL A 700 -7.59 43.72 -17.34
C VAL A 700 -9.04 43.69 -17.82
N ASP A 701 -9.29 44.26 -19.00
CA ASP A 701 -10.55 44.15 -19.71
C ASP A 701 -10.43 43.06 -20.79
N ILE A 702 -11.27 42.02 -20.70
CA ILE A 702 -11.34 40.92 -21.67
C ILE A 702 -12.65 41.04 -22.45
N GLU A 703 -12.53 41.26 -23.76
CA GLU A 703 -13.64 41.20 -24.72
C GLU A 703 -13.65 39.82 -25.38
N TYR A 704 -14.80 39.16 -25.37
CA TYR A 704 -14.95 37.79 -25.85
C TYR A 704 -16.33 37.54 -26.46
N GLU A 705 -16.44 36.49 -27.27
CA GLU A 705 -17.69 35.99 -27.83
C GLU A 705 -17.72 34.47 -27.75
N VAL A 706 -18.90 33.88 -27.57
CA VAL A 706 -19.10 32.43 -27.72
C VAL A 706 -20.00 32.24 -28.93
N ASN A 707 -19.46 31.65 -30.01
CA ASN A 707 -20.17 31.45 -31.27
C ASN A 707 -21.11 30.24 -31.19
N THR A 708 -22.11 30.33 -30.33
CA THR A 708 -23.12 29.28 -30.15
C THR A 708 -24.52 29.89 -30.23
N ASN A 709 -25.47 29.19 -30.86
CA ASN A 709 -26.88 29.57 -30.88
C ASN A 709 -27.73 28.79 -29.86
N ASP A 710 -28.99 29.21 -29.65
CA ASP A 710 -29.94 28.56 -28.72
C ASP A 710 -30.33 27.12 -29.11
N THR A 711 -29.92 26.65 -30.29
CA THR A 711 -30.14 25.26 -30.74
C THR A 711 -28.92 24.35 -30.53
N GLY A 712 -27.74 24.93 -30.35
CA GLY A 712 -26.49 24.23 -30.07
C GLY A 712 -26.19 24.07 -28.58
N SER A 713 -26.52 25.09 -27.77
CA SER A 713 -26.34 25.04 -26.30
C SER A 713 -27.52 25.59 -25.53
N ASN A 714 -27.64 25.16 -24.27
CA ASN A 714 -28.63 25.67 -23.35
C ASN A 714 -28.12 26.92 -22.60
N TYR A 715 -28.89 28.00 -22.60
CA TYR A 715 -28.50 29.29 -22.00
C TYR A 715 -29.12 29.51 -20.60
N PRO A 716 -28.49 30.32 -19.73
CA PRO A 716 -27.23 31.05 -19.96
C PRO A 716 -26.02 30.10 -19.98
N LEU A 717 -24.98 30.45 -20.74
CA LEU A 717 -23.68 29.79 -20.57
C LEU A 717 -22.95 30.42 -19.38
N THR A 718 -22.18 29.64 -18.64
CA THR A 718 -21.21 30.17 -17.68
C THR A 718 -19.82 30.15 -18.30
N VAL A 719 -19.15 31.30 -18.34
CA VAL A 719 -17.79 31.42 -18.87
C VAL A 719 -16.81 31.60 -17.72
N ASP A 720 -15.90 30.63 -17.55
CA ASP A 720 -14.86 30.65 -16.52
C ASP A 720 -13.53 31.14 -17.12
N PHE A 721 -12.92 32.15 -16.51
CA PHE A 721 -11.69 32.80 -16.98
C PHE A 721 -10.49 32.38 -16.16
N TYR A 722 -9.37 32.17 -16.84
CA TYR A 722 -8.12 31.74 -16.24
C TYR A 722 -6.94 32.50 -16.83
N VAL A 723 -5.87 32.62 -16.04
CA VAL A 723 -4.53 32.81 -16.57
C VAL A 723 -4.04 31.48 -17.13
N ALA A 724 -3.52 31.51 -18.35
CA ALA A 724 -2.97 30.36 -19.03
C ALA A 724 -1.60 29.96 -18.42
N ASP A 725 -1.27 28.67 -18.47
CA ASP A 725 0.07 28.19 -18.12
C ASP A 725 1.13 28.59 -19.17
N SER A 726 0.74 28.64 -20.45
CA SER A 726 1.46 29.20 -21.59
C SER A 726 0.48 29.54 -22.73
N GLU A 727 0.90 30.30 -23.74
CA GLU A 727 0.06 30.60 -24.92
C GLU A 727 0.01 29.45 -25.96
N ALA A 728 0.77 28.33 -25.79
CA ALA A 728 0.58 27.12 -26.63
C ALA A 728 -0.46 26.15 -26.11
N SER A 729 -0.27 25.74 -24.85
CA SER A 729 -1.09 24.71 -24.24
C SER A 729 -2.43 25.32 -23.83
N GLY A 730 -2.45 26.62 -23.51
CA GLY A 730 -3.65 27.35 -23.18
C GLY A 730 -4.38 26.74 -21.97
N GLU A 731 -3.67 26.07 -21.06
CA GLU A 731 -4.30 25.39 -19.93
C GLU A 731 -4.59 26.40 -18.82
N GLY A 732 -5.75 26.27 -18.17
CA GLY A 732 -6.17 27.19 -17.10
C GLY A 732 -5.39 27.00 -15.80
N LYS A 733 -4.23 27.65 -15.67
CA LYS A 733 -3.37 27.56 -14.47
C LYS A 733 -3.90 28.31 -13.25
N MET A 734 -4.52 29.47 -13.43
CA MET A 734 -5.01 30.27 -12.30
C MET A 734 -6.38 30.85 -12.60
N TYR A 735 -7.38 30.51 -11.80
CA TYR A 735 -8.74 31.01 -11.97
C TYR A 735 -8.85 32.49 -11.60
N LEU A 736 -9.59 33.24 -12.43
CA LEU A 736 -9.86 34.67 -12.24
C LEU A 736 -11.31 34.91 -11.85
N GLY A 737 -12.26 34.20 -12.43
CA GLY A 737 -13.68 34.40 -12.14
C GLY A 737 -14.57 33.93 -13.26
N SER A 738 -15.88 34.06 -13.05
CA SER A 738 -16.90 33.59 -13.98
C SER A 738 -17.85 34.70 -14.41
N GLN A 739 -18.41 34.60 -15.62
CA GLN A 739 -19.39 35.53 -16.17
C GLN A 739 -20.54 34.76 -16.84
N ASP A 740 -21.79 35.13 -16.54
CA ASP A 740 -22.95 34.62 -17.28
C ASP A 740 -23.00 35.21 -18.69
N TYR A 741 -23.16 34.35 -19.67
CA TYR A 741 -23.33 34.68 -21.07
C TYR A 741 -24.77 34.41 -21.51
N GLN A 742 -25.55 35.49 -21.62
CA GLN A 742 -27.03 35.44 -21.63
C GLN A 742 -27.65 35.39 -23.03
N THR A 743 -26.92 35.74 -24.09
CA THR A 743 -27.48 35.88 -25.44
C THR A 743 -26.51 35.36 -26.48
N ALA A 744 -26.98 34.46 -27.33
CA ALA A 744 -26.20 33.86 -28.40
C ALA A 744 -25.50 34.85 -29.32
N ASN A 745 -24.24 34.55 -29.67
CA ASN A 745 -23.41 35.28 -30.63
C ASN A 745 -23.35 36.80 -30.33
N THR A 746 -23.18 37.14 -29.05
CA THR A 746 -22.97 38.51 -28.58
C THR A 746 -21.55 38.71 -28.07
N THR A 747 -20.91 39.80 -28.49
CA THR A 747 -19.65 40.22 -27.91
C THR A 747 -19.90 40.82 -26.52
N ASN A 748 -19.25 40.28 -25.50
CA ASN A 748 -19.30 40.76 -24.12
C ASN A 748 -17.92 41.22 -23.66
N GLN A 749 -17.90 42.02 -22.61
CA GLN A 749 -16.68 42.48 -21.95
C GLN A 749 -16.78 42.17 -20.46
N VAL A 750 -15.69 41.63 -19.89
CA VAL A 750 -15.50 41.44 -18.44
C VAL A 750 -14.24 42.17 -17.99
N THR A 751 -14.24 42.71 -16.78
CA THR A 751 -13.10 43.42 -16.19
C THR A 751 -12.65 42.72 -14.92
N PHE A 752 -11.36 42.40 -14.81
CA PHE A 752 -10.73 41.82 -13.64
C PHE A 752 -9.73 42.81 -13.02
N ASP A 753 -9.82 43.02 -11.71
CA ASP A 753 -8.86 43.79 -10.94
C ASP A 753 -7.69 42.87 -10.51
N LEU A 754 -6.52 43.08 -11.12
CA LEU A 754 -5.34 42.22 -10.93
C LEU A 754 -4.74 42.34 -9.52
N ASP A 755 -5.08 43.39 -8.75
CA ASP A 755 -4.64 43.48 -7.35
C ASP A 755 -5.21 42.35 -6.48
N ASN A 756 -6.27 41.65 -6.94
CA ASN A 756 -6.84 40.50 -6.25
C ASN A 756 -6.11 39.17 -6.56
N TYR A 757 -5.20 39.14 -7.53
CA TYR A 757 -4.55 37.91 -8.01
C TYR A 757 -3.03 38.06 -7.95
N SER A 758 -2.43 37.52 -6.89
CA SER A 758 -0.98 37.61 -6.70
C SER A 758 -0.22 36.84 -7.79
N GLY A 759 0.76 37.49 -8.40
CA GLY A 759 1.60 36.86 -9.43
C GLY A 759 1.06 36.99 -10.84
N VAL A 760 -0.13 37.55 -11.01
CA VAL A 760 -0.72 37.86 -12.32
C VAL A 760 -0.18 39.19 -12.85
N SER A 761 0.12 39.22 -14.13
CA SER A 761 0.70 40.36 -14.83
C SER A 761 -0.04 40.65 -16.14
N SER A 762 0.16 41.86 -16.67
CA SER A 762 -0.42 42.25 -17.96
C SER A 762 0.22 41.59 -19.18
N SER A 763 1.28 40.80 -18.98
CA SER A 763 1.89 39.96 -20.02
C SER A 763 1.40 38.52 -19.98
N ASP A 764 0.50 38.19 -19.07
CA ASP A 764 -0.05 36.84 -18.97
C ASP A 764 -1.11 36.63 -20.05
N TYR A 765 -1.29 35.37 -20.41
CA TYR A 765 -2.32 34.95 -21.34
C TYR A 765 -3.57 34.55 -20.60
N PHE A 766 -4.70 34.75 -21.25
CA PHE A 766 -6.00 34.45 -20.67
C PHE A 766 -6.68 33.42 -21.55
N VAL A 767 -7.24 32.42 -20.89
CA VAL A 767 -8.05 31.37 -21.51
C VAL A 767 -9.37 31.27 -20.78
N ALA A 768 -10.36 30.71 -21.44
CA ALA A 768 -11.66 30.51 -20.85
C ALA A 768 -12.32 29.25 -21.38
N THR A 769 -13.25 28.72 -20.60
CA THR A 769 -14.18 27.67 -21.00
C THR A 769 -15.60 28.23 -21.00
N ALA A 770 -16.48 27.65 -21.82
CA ALA A 770 -17.91 27.89 -21.79
C ALA A 770 -18.60 26.61 -21.31
N THR A 771 -19.48 26.74 -20.32
CA THR A 771 -20.33 25.64 -19.85
C THR A 771 -21.78 25.98 -20.12
N ASP A 772 -22.51 25.12 -20.83
CA ASP A 772 -23.94 25.33 -21.04
C ASP A 772 -24.78 24.96 -19.80
N ALA A 773 -26.05 25.35 -19.79
CA ALA A 773 -26.97 25.09 -18.68
C ALA A 773 -27.38 23.60 -18.52
N ASN A 774 -26.85 22.69 -19.33
CA ASN A 774 -26.94 21.24 -19.11
C ASN A 774 -25.62 20.67 -18.52
N GLY A 775 -24.57 21.49 -18.42
CA GLY A 775 -23.26 21.11 -17.92
C GLY A 775 -22.23 20.78 -19.00
N ASN A 776 -22.53 20.93 -20.30
CA ASN A 776 -21.55 20.66 -21.35
C ASN A 776 -20.47 21.75 -21.34
N THR A 777 -19.26 21.39 -20.92
CA THR A 777 -18.11 22.29 -20.86
C THR A 777 -17.24 22.15 -22.11
N SER A 778 -16.83 23.27 -22.69
CA SER A 778 -15.90 23.37 -23.81
C SER A 778 -14.46 23.07 -23.41
N GLU A 779 -13.59 22.90 -24.40
CA GLU A 779 -12.13 23.01 -24.23
C GLU A 779 -11.71 24.44 -23.86
N PHE A 780 -10.43 24.65 -23.54
CA PHE A 780 -9.85 26.00 -23.40
C PHE A 780 -9.57 26.63 -24.77
N PHE A 781 -9.75 27.95 -24.92
CA PHE A 781 -9.30 28.69 -26.11
C PHE A 781 -7.78 28.86 -26.18
N GLY A 782 -7.15 28.58 -27.33
CA GLY A 782 -5.75 28.91 -27.63
C GLY A 782 -5.63 29.78 -28.89
N PRO A 783 -4.85 30.88 -28.92
CA PRO A 783 -4.73 31.69 -30.12
C PRO A 783 -3.93 30.96 -31.24
N LEU A 784 -4.55 30.82 -32.40
CA LEU A 784 -3.91 30.33 -33.62
C LEU A 784 -3.22 31.50 -34.37
N GLY A 785 -1.89 31.53 -34.45
CA GLY A 785 -1.23 32.29 -35.53
C GLY A 785 0.25 32.62 -35.40
N GLU A 786 1.09 31.86 -36.12
CA GLU A 786 2.54 32.05 -36.33
C GLU A 786 3.00 33.52 -36.47
N GLN A 787 3.90 33.96 -35.58
CA GLN A 787 4.92 34.96 -35.93
C GLN A 787 6.30 34.32 -35.92
N LEU A 788 7.14 34.71 -36.89
CA LEU A 788 8.42 34.04 -37.10
C LEU A 788 9.34 34.22 -35.85
N PRO A 789 9.89 33.10 -35.34
CA PRO A 789 10.56 33.00 -34.02
C PRO A 789 11.97 33.60 -33.96
N VAL A 790 12.48 33.76 -32.73
CA VAL A 790 13.83 34.21 -32.35
C VAL A 790 14.93 33.92 -33.39
N GLU A 791 15.67 34.95 -33.75
CA GLU A 791 16.90 34.81 -34.54
C GLU A 791 18.07 34.55 -33.57
N LEU A 792 18.63 33.34 -33.55
CA LEU A 792 19.82 33.03 -32.76
C LEU A 792 21.07 33.69 -33.37
N ALA A 793 21.78 34.48 -32.57
CA ALA A 793 23.10 35.01 -32.92
C ALA A 793 24.21 33.97 -32.66
N SER A 794 24.09 33.18 -31.61
CA SER A 794 25.02 32.08 -31.29
C SER A 794 24.39 31.08 -30.33
N PHE A 795 24.82 29.83 -30.41
CA PHE A 795 24.56 28.78 -29.42
C PHE A 795 25.82 27.91 -29.35
N ASP A 796 26.35 27.75 -28.14
CA ASP A 796 27.62 27.08 -27.88
C ASP A 796 27.50 26.20 -26.63
N ALA A 797 28.14 25.03 -26.66
CA ALA A 797 28.29 24.12 -25.54
C ALA A 797 29.77 23.94 -25.20
N THR A 798 30.11 24.10 -23.92
CA THR A 798 31.49 23.95 -23.45
C THR A 798 31.55 23.11 -22.19
N GLN A 799 32.44 22.14 -22.13
CA GLN A 799 32.64 21.33 -20.93
C GLN A 799 33.08 22.24 -19.75
N SER A 800 32.34 22.18 -18.64
CA SER A 800 32.51 23.02 -17.45
C SER A 800 32.76 22.17 -16.18
N GLY A 801 33.63 21.18 -16.25
CA GLY A 801 33.92 20.29 -15.12
C GLY A 801 34.23 18.87 -15.56
N GLU A 802 34.19 17.90 -14.64
CA GLU A 802 34.42 16.48 -14.97
C GLU A 802 33.21 15.77 -15.58
N SER A 803 32.00 16.25 -15.28
CA SER A 803 30.72 15.68 -15.73
C SER A 803 29.69 16.77 -16.03
N ALA A 804 30.15 17.97 -16.39
CA ALA A 804 29.29 19.13 -16.59
C ALA A 804 29.58 19.84 -17.91
N VAL A 805 28.53 20.42 -18.49
CA VAL A 805 28.55 21.25 -19.69
C VAL A 805 27.85 22.57 -19.38
N GLU A 806 28.51 23.67 -19.70
CA GLU A 806 27.91 25.00 -19.73
C GLU A 806 27.45 25.29 -21.16
N LEU A 807 26.15 25.50 -21.30
CA LEU A 807 25.51 26.00 -22.51
C LEU A 807 25.40 27.52 -22.44
N ARG A 808 25.74 28.19 -23.54
CA ARG A 808 25.54 29.64 -23.71
C ARG A 808 24.92 29.91 -25.06
N TRP A 809 23.91 30.77 -25.09
CA TRP A 809 23.34 31.26 -26.35
C TRP A 809 23.05 32.75 -26.25
N THR A 810 23.07 33.39 -27.42
CA THR A 810 22.70 34.77 -27.61
C THR A 810 21.64 34.84 -28.70
N THR A 811 20.53 35.50 -28.42
CA THR A 811 19.51 35.87 -29.40
C THR A 811 19.90 37.21 -30.03
N ALA A 812 19.72 37.38 -31.34
CA ALA A 812 19.88 38.65 -32.04
C ALA A 812 18.62 39.53 -31.87
N SER A 813 17.46 38.89 -31.99
CA SER A 813 16.15 39.41 -31.66
C SER A 813 15.25 38.29 -31.20
N GLU A 814 14.27 38.61 -30.38
CA GLU A 814 13.22 37.71 -29.92
C GLU A 814 11.88 38.30 -30.34
N THR A 815 11.00 37.46 -30.83
CA THR A 815 9.60 37.81 -31.10
C THR A 815 8.79 36.67 -30.53
N ASN A 816 7.82 37.02 -29.70
CA ASN A 816 6.97 36.06 -29.01
C ASN A 816 7.73 34.97 -28.25
N ASN A 817 8.87 35.22 -27.60
CA ASN A 817 9.67 34.15 -26.97
C ASN A 817 9.36 34.01 -25.48
N ALA A 818 8.79 32.89 -25.04
CA ALA A 818 8.63 32.57 -23.61
C ALA A 818 9.97 32.18 -22.98
N GLY A 819 10.81 31.47 -23.72
CA GLY A 819 12.07 30.95 -23.21
C GLY A 819 12.56 29.73 -23.98
N PHE A 820 13.48 28.98 -23.37
CA PHE A 820 14.17 27.88 -24.04
C PHE A 820 14.14 26.63 -23.16
N ARG A 821 13.55 25.55 -23.67
CA ARG A 821 13.72 24.20 -23.10
C ARG A 821 15.05 23.64 -23.59
N VAL A 822 15.90 23.28 -22.64
CA VAL A 822 17.18 22.62 -22.91
C VAL A 822 16.94 21.13 -23.00
N GLN A 823 17.28 20.56 -24.16
CA GLN A 823 17.19 19.13 -24.40
C GLN A 823 18.56 18.53 -24.65
N HIS A 824 18.70 17.27 -24.26
CA HIS A 824 19.96 16.54 -24.29
C HIS A 824 19.74 15.10 -24.75
N LYS A 825 20.74 14.55 -25.42
CA LYS A 825 20.89 13.10 -25.62
C LYS A 825 22.37 12.73 -25.66
N ALA A 826 22.69 11.52 -25.24
CA ALA A 826 24.03 10.96 -25.42
C ALA A 826 24.21 10.40 -26.84
N SER A 827 25.46 10.32 -27.31
CA SER A 827 25.77 9.75 -28.62
C SER A 827 25.24 8.31 -28.76
N GLY A 828 24.36 8.09 -29.73
CA GLY A 828 23.74 6.79 -30.00
C GLY A 828 22.31 6.62 -29.46
N GLU A 829 21.83 7.56 -28.64
CA GLU A 829 20.43 7.60 -28.23
C GLU A 829 19.54 8.20 -29.32
N THR A 830 18.31 7.68 -29.45
CA THR A 830 17.34 8.13 -30.47
C THR A 830 16.34 9.15 -29.94
N SER A 831 16.20 9.27 -28.61
CA SER A 831 15.23 10.12 -27.94
C SER A 831 15.93 11.27 -27.23
N TRP A 832 15.27 12.44 -27.17
CA TRP A 832 15.76 13.60 -26.44
C TRP A 832 15.18 13.62 -25.03
N THR A 833 16.00 13.90 -24.04
CA THR A 833 15.63 14.06 -22.63
C THR A 833 15.55 15.55 -22.27
N LYS A 834 14.56 15.94 -21.46
CA LYS A 834 14.40 17.31 -20.94
C LYS A 834 15.37 17.53 -19.77
N LEU A 835 16.16 18.60 -19.82
CA LEU A 835 17.06 18.97 -18.71
C LEU A 835 16.54 20.15 -17.87
N GLY A 836 15.79 21.07 -18.49
CA GLY A 836 15.28 22.25 -17.78
C GLY A 836 14.78 23.34 -18.72
N TYR A 837 14.29 24.42 -18.13
CA TYR A 837 13.73 25.57 -18.84
C TYR A 837 14.41 26.87 -18.42
N VAL A 838 14.68 27.75 -19.38
CA VAL A 838 15.25 29.08 -19.16
C VAL A 838 14.33 30.13 -19.76
N ALA A 839 13.63 30.88 -18.91
CA ALA A 839 12.72 31.95 -19.33
C ALA A 839 13.45 33.06 -20.12
N SER A 840 12.73 33.69 -21.06
CA SER A 840 13.22 34.84 -21.81
C SER A 840 13.59 36.01 -20.88
N LYS A 841 14.65 36.74 -21.26
CA LYS A 841 15.07 38.01 -20.62
C LYS A 841 14.47 39.23 -21.32
N ALA A 842 13.71 39.04 -22.40
CA ALA A 842 12.95 40.08 -23.06
C ALA A 842 11.65 40.32 -22.27
N SER A 843 11.35 41.58 -21.95
CA SER A 843 10.08 41.94 -21.33
C SER A 843 8.95 41.64 -22.31
N GLY A 844 8.00 40.77 -21.94
CA GLY A 844 6.93 40.31 -22.83
C GLY A 844 7.41 39.49 -24.03
N GLY A 845 8.54 38.78 -23.89
CA GLY A 845 9.06 37.84 -24.89
C GLY A 845 9.52 38.44 -26.24
N THR A 846 9.37 39.74 -26.44
CA THR A 846 9.69 40.41 -27.70
C THR A 846 10.75 41.49 -27.49
N THR A 847 11.86 41.41 -28.23
CA THR A 847 12.92 42.40 -28.22
C THR A 847 13.71 42.39 -29.53
N THR A 848 14.18 43.55 -29.96
CA THR A 848 15.17 43.65 -31.06
C THR A 848 16.60 43.81 -30.54
N GLU A 849 16.79 43.77 -29.22
CA GLU A 849 18.11 43.82 -28.59
C GLU A 849 18.60 42.42 -28.25
N ALA A 850 19.88 42.17 -28.48
CA ALA A 850 20.45 40.86 -28.19
C ALA A 850 20.38 40.50 -26.69
N LYS A 851 19.91 39.29 -26.36
CA LYS A 851 19.91 38.74 -24.99
C LYS A 851 20.82 37.53 -24.91
N THR A 852 21.51 37.38 -23.78
CA THR A 852 22.45 36.27 -23.56
C THR A 852 22.02 35.44 -22.37
N TYR A 853 22.08 34.12 -22.55
CA TYR A 853 21.59 33.11 -21.62
C TYR A 853 22.68 32.10 -21.27
N ARG A 854 22.45 31.35 -20.19
CA ARG A 854 23.37 30.36 -19.65
C ARG A 854 22.59 29.23 -18.98
N PHE A 855 23.00 27.98 -19.21
CA PHE A 855 22.46 26.80 -18.54
C PHE A 855 23.61 25.82 -18.23
N ASP A 856 23.64 25.24 -17.04
CA ASP A 856 24.63 24.22 -16.64
C ASP A 856 23.96 22.85 -16.62
N ALA A 857 24.45 21.91 -17.42
CA ALA A 857 24.03 20.50 -17.41
C ALA A 857 25.07 19.68 -16.62
N GLU A 858 24.63 18.92 -15.62
CA GLU A 858 25.49 18.15 -14.70
C GLU A 858 25.29 16.63 -14.85
N ASP A 859 26.10 15.84 -14.13
CA ASP A 859 26.07 14.37 -14.08
C ASP A 859 26.12 13.63 -15.42
N LEU A 860 26.73 14.25 -16.43
CA LEU A 860 26.90 13.67 -17.75
C LEU A 860 28.05 12.64 -17.80
N ALA A 861 27.82 11.57 -18.55
CA ALA A 861 28.86 10.60 -18.85
C ALA A 861 30.00 11.21 -19.69
N VAL A 862 31.13 10.52 -19.76
CA VAL A 862 32.19 10.88 -20.70
C VAL A 862 31.77 10.38 -22.09
N GLY A 863 31.89 11.24 -23.10
CA GLY A 863 31.43 10.94 -24.46
C GLY A 863 30.91 12.18 -25.18
N THR A 864 30.46 11.99 -26.43
CA THR A 864 29.80 13.05 -27.19
C THR A 864 28.35 13.21 -26.72
N HIS A 865 27.97 14.45 -26.45
CA HIS A 865 26.62 14.84 -26.08
C HIS A 865 26.11 15.88 -27.07
N GLU A 866 24.86 15.71 -27.50
CA GLU A 866 24.17 16.66 -28.35
C GLU A 866 23.19 17.46 -27.47
N PHE A 867 23.23 18.78 -27.58
CA PHE A 867 22.30 19.68 -26.92
C PHE A 867 21.55 20.47 -27.96
N ARG A 868 20.25 20.71 -27.73
CA ARG A 868 19.48 21.63 -28.54
C ARG A 868 18.59 22.50 -27.67
N LEU A 869 18.24 23.66 -28.22
CA LEU A 869 17.22 24.52 -27.67
C LEU A 869 15.92 24.25 -28.41
N LYS A 870 14.88 23.85 -27.66
CA LYS A 870 13.49 24.00 -28.11
C LYS A 870 13.06 25.37 -27.58
N GLN A 871 13.10 26.37 -28.44
CA GLN A 871 12.50 27.65 -28.14
C GLN A 871 11.01 27.43 -27.96
N MET A 872 10.49 27.96 -26.87
CA MET A 872 9.07 28.04 -26.62
C MET A 872 8.69 29.47 -26.87
N ASP A 873 7.84 29.69 -27.86
CA ASP A 873 7.21 30.97 -27.98
C ASP A 873 6.24 31.20 -26.83
N LEU A 874 5.80 32.44 -26.61
CA LEU A 874 4.73 32.72 -25.68
C LEU A 874 3.52 31.93 -26.15
N ASP A 875 3.26 31.84 -27.47
CA ASP A 875 2.21 31.02 -28.12
C ASP A 875 2.51 29.53 -28.10
N GLY A 876 3.56 29.19 -27.35
CA GLY A 876 4.31 27.95 -27.22
C GLY A 876 4.44 27.11 -28.49
N THR A 877 4.27 27.73 -29.65
CA THR A 877 4.81 27.18 -30.87
C THR A 877 6.28 26.93 -30.61
N ALA A 878 6.67 25.71 -30.94
CA ALA A 878 7.98 25.22 -30.60
C ALA A 878 8.89 25.35 -31.80
N HIS A 879 9.97 26.10 -31.64
CA HIS A 879 10.98 26.22 -32.67
C HIS A 879 12.26 25.52 -32.24
N LEU A 880 12.57 24.45 -32.96
CA LEU A 880 13.80 23.71 -32.75
C LEU A 880 14.94 24.41 -33.45
N HIS A 881 15.99 24.67 -32.68
CA HIS A 881 17.27 25.14 -33.21
C HIS A 881 18.21 23.97 -33.49
N ASP A 882 19.14 24.19 -34.41
CA ASP A 882 20.18 23.21 -34.72
C ASP A 882 20.97 22.83 -33.46
N PRO A 883 21.23 21.53 -33.24
CA PRO A 883 21.95 21.08 -32.06
C PRO A 883 23.42 21.50 -32.11
N VAL A 884 24.01 21.60 -30.92
CA VAL A 884 25.45 21.74 -30.72
C VAL A 884 25.98 20.50 -30.02
N ASP A 885 27.16 20.08 -30.47
CA ASP A 885 27.83 18.92 -29.91
C ASP A 885 28.93 19.36 -28.95
N VAL A 886 29.08 18.64 -27.86
CA VAL A 886 30.22 18.77 -26.97
C VAL A 886 30.74 17.39 -26.60
N GLU A 887 32.04 17.21 -26.75
CA GLU A 887 32.72 16.00 -26.31
C GLU A 887 33.21 16.21 -24.87
N LEU A 888 32.57 15.53 -23.92
CA LEU A 888 33.02 15.52 -22.54
C LEU A 888 34.21 14.58 -22.45
N GLN A 889 35.37 15.14 -22.10
CA GLN A 889 36.58 14.37 -21.92
C GLN A 889 36.95 14.30 -20.44
N MET A 890 37.47 13.16 -20.02
CA MET A 890 38.01 13.00 -18.68
C MET A 890 39.21 13.97 -18.48
N GLN A 891 39.07 14.93 -17.57
CA GLN A 891 40.10 15.97 -17.35
C GLN A 891 41.32 15.43 -16.57
N GLN A 892 41.08 14.58 -15.57
CA GLN A 892 42.15 13.96 -14.77
C GLN A 892 42.74 12.75 -15.49
N ALA A 893 44.07 12.54 -15.39
CA ALA A 893 44.71 11.35 -15.96
C ALA A 893 44.16 10.02 -15.40
N LEU A 894 43.76 9.99 -14.12
CA LEU A 894 43.26 8.81 -13.40
C LEU A 894 42.10 9.16 -12.45
N ARG A 895 41.04 8.36 -12.46
CA ARG A 895 39.95 8.37 -11.47
C ARG A 895 39.95 7.04 -10.74
N LEU A 896 39.90 7.09 -9.41
CA LEU A 896 39.81 5.91 -8.54
C LEU A 896 38.93 6.28 -7.36
N LYS A 897 37.71 5.75 -7.31
CA LYS A 897 36.80 5.90 -6.17
C LYS A 897 37.21 4.93 -5.05
N ALA A 898 36.82 5.22 -3.82
CA ALA A 898 36.97 4.25 -2.73
C ALA A 898 36.17 2.98 -3.06
N PRO A 899 36.65 1.78 -2.68
CA PRO A 899 35.86 0.57 -2.86
C PRO A 899 34.56 0.63 -2.03
N ALA A 900 33.48 0.01 -2.51
CA ALA A 900 32.20 -0.05 -1.80
C ALA A 900 31.71 -1.51 -1.69
N PRO A 901 31.30 -1.98 -0.49
CA PRO A 901 31.34 -1.26 0.79
C PRO A 901 32.78 -1.06 1.32
N ASN A 902 33.00 -0.05 2.15
CA ASN A 902 34.27 0.16 2.88
C ASN A 902 33.95 0.73 4.28
N PRO A 903 34.11 -0.05 5.37
CA PRO A 903 34.91 -1.27 5.46
C PRO A 903 34.36 -2.48 4.68
N VAL A 904 35.26 -3.29 4.13
CA VAL A 904 34.96 -4.47 3.29
C VAL A 904 34.84 -5.70 4.19
N GLN A 905 33.74 -6.46 4.01
CA GLN A 905 33.55 -7.81 4.54
C GLN A 905 33.36 -8.76 3.35
N GLY A 906 34.36 -9.60 3.06
CA GLY A 906 34.33 -10.54 1.93
C GLY A 906 34.72 -9.90 0.59
N GLN A 907 33.87 -9.04 0.03
CA GLN A 907 34.08 -8.42 -1.29
C GLN A 907 33.68 -6.95 -1.37
N ALA A 908 34.31 -6.19 -2.25
CA ALA A 908 33.92 -4.81 -2.58
C ALA A 908 34.17 -4.48 -4.05
N GLN A 909 33.32 -3.62 -4.60
CA GLN A 909 33.46 -3.09 -5.95
C GLN A 909 34.36 -1.85 -5.96
N LEU A 910 35.30 -1.79 -6.89
CA LEU A 910 36.21 -0.67 -7.09
C LEU A 910 35.98 -0.02 -8.47
N SER A 911 35.55 1.23 -8.48
CA SER A 911 35.33 1.98 -9.73
C SER A 911 36.51 2.87 -10.08
N PHE A 912 36.99 2.79 -11.32
CA PHE A 912 38.11 3.56 -11.83
C PHE A 912 37.91 4.00 -13.28
N ALA A 913 38.69 4.97 -13.75
CA ALA A 913 38.75 5.36 -15.16
C ALA A 913 40.15 5.90 -15.47
N VAL A 914 40.57 5.81 -16.72
CA VAL A 914 41.83 6.39 -17.21
C VAL A 914 41.54 7.27 -18.40
N ARG A 915 42.16 8.45 -18.47
CA ARG A 915 41.86 9.40 -19.55
C ARG A 915 42.29 8.88 -20.92
N ASP A 916 43.47 8.28 -20.98
CA ASP A 916 44.09 7.81 -22.21
C ASP A 916 44.07 6.27 -22.24
N GLN A 917 43.68 5.67 -23.37
CA GLN A 917 43.68 4.20 -23.51
C GLN A 917 45.12 3.68 -23.39
N THR A 918 45.45 3.13 -22.23
CA THR A 918 46.83 2.73 -21.88
C THR A 918 46.83 1.55 -20.92
N GLU A 919 47.97 0.84 -20.84
CA GLU A 919 48.10 -0.25 -19.89
C GLU A 919 47.91 0.28 -18.46
N THR A 920 46.91 -0.26 -17.80
CA THR A 920 46.39 0.17 -16.51
C THR A 920 46.49 -0.99 -15.54
N THR A 921 47.06 -0.73 -14.36
CA THR A 921 47.15 -1.73 -13.28
C THR A 921 46.64 -1.16 -11.97
N ILE A 922 45.83 -1.94 -11.27
CA ILE A 922 45.44 -1.68 -9.88
C ILE A 922 46.10 -2.73 -9.00
N THR A 923 46.95 -2.30 -8.09
CA THR A 923 47.67 -3.19 -7.18
C THR A 923 47.32 -2.84 -5.74
N MET A 924 47.00 -3.86 -4.95
CA MET A 924 46.76 -3.75 -3.51
C MET A 924 48.08 -3.85 -2.74
N TYR A 925 48.27 -2.96 -1.77
CA TYR A 925 49.42 -2.92 -0.87
C TYR A 925 48.97 -2.97 0.59
N ASN A 926 49.79 -3.59 1.45
CA ASN A 926 49.64 -3.48 2.89
C ASN A 926 50.27 -2.17 3.43
N PRO A 927 50.12 -1.82 4.72
CA PRO A 927 50.68 -0.59 5.29
C PRO A 927 52.21 -0.50 5.25
N LEU A 928 52.91 -1.63 5.07
CA LEU A 928 54.38 -1.67 4.91
C LEU A 928 54.81 -1.43 3.46
N GLY A 929 53.87 -1.20 2.54
CA GLY A 929 54.14 -0.98 1.11
C GLY A 929 54.46 -2.27 0.34
N GLN A 930 54.21 -3.44 0.94
CA GLN A 930 54.38 -4.72 0.25
C GLN A 930 53.16 -4.98 -0.65
N LYS A 931 53.42 -5.44 -1.88
CA LYS A 931 52.37 -5.83 -2.84
C LYS A 931 51.66 -7.09 -2.34
N VAL A 932 50.35 -7.00 -2.19
CA VAL A 932 49.47 -8.08 -1.73
C VAL A 932 48.83 -8.80 -2.94
N ALA A 933 48.17 -8.05 -3.82
CA ALA A 933 47.47 -8.60 -4.98
C ALA A 933 47.44 -7.61 -6.16
N VAL A 934 47.24 -8.11 -7.38
CA VAL A 934 46.85 -7.28 -8.54
C VAL A 934 45.35 -7.45 -8.71
N VAL A 935 44.60 -6.36 -8.50
CA VAL A 935 43.14 -6.33 -8.60
C VAL A 935 42.69 -6.19 -10.06
N TYR A 936 43.44 -5.43 -10.85
CA TYR A 936 43.14 -5.22 -12.26
C TYR A 936 44.43 -5.06 -13.07
N ARG A 937 44.45 -5.62 -14.28
CA ARG A 937 45.46 -5.34 -15.31
C ARG A 937 44.78 -5.41 -16.68
N GLY A 938 44.86 -4.34 -17.46
CA GLY A 938 44.27 -4.29 -18.79
C GLY A 938 44.52 -2.96 -19.49
N THR A 939 43.94 -2.78 -20.68
CA THR A 939 43.94 -1.53 -21.45
C THR A 939 42.51 -1.02 -21.59
N PRO A 940 41.93 -0.46 -20.52
CA PRO A 940 40.54 0.00 -20.53
C PRO A 940 40.35 1.12 -21.56
N PRO A 941 39.14 1.26 -22.13
CA PRO A 941 38.81 2.39 -22.99
C PRO A 941 39.10 3.73 -22.32
N ALA A 942 39.47 4.72 -23.13
CA ALA A 942 39.75 6.08 -22.70
C ALA A 942 38.49 6.72 -22.10
N GLY A 943 38.59 7.29 -20.89
CA GLY A 943 37.54 8.07 -20.24
C GLY A 943 36.37 7.28 -19.65
N GLU A 944 36.16 6.04 -20.07
CA GLU A 944 35.06 5.20 -19.58
C GLU A 944 35.25 4.74 -18.12
N GLN A 945 34.14 4.70 -17.38
CA GLN A 945 34.13 4.08 -16.06
C GLN A 945 34.25 2.57 -16.17
N GLN A 946 35.20 2.02 -15.42
CA GLN A 946 35.46 0.60 -15.29
C GLN A 946 35.24 0.18 -13.84
N THR A 947 34.84 -1.07 -13.65
CA THR A 947 34.72 -1.68 -12.32
C THR A 947 35.66 -2.88 -12.20
N ALA A 948 36.21 -3.08 -11.00
CA ALA A 948 36.98 -4.26 -10.65
C ALA A 948 36.48 -4.78 -9.30
N GLN A 949 36.36 -6.11 -9.17
CA GLN A 949 36.01 -6.74 -7.90
C GLN A 949 37.26 -6.93 -7.05
N VAL A 950 37.14 -6.62 -5.76
CA VAL A 950 38.18 -6.84 -4.75
C VAL A 950 37.67 -7.88 -3.76
N THR A 951 38.30 -9.05 -3.71
CA THR A 951 38.01 -10.08 -2.71
C THR A 951 39.02 -9.99 -1.55
N THR A 952 38.55 -10.25 -0.33
CA THR A 952 39.32 -10.05 0.91
C THR A 952 39.38 -11.30 1.80
N ASP A 953 38.88 -12.45 1.33
CA ASP A 953 38.78 -13.69 2.11
C ASP A 953 40.12 -14.13 2.71
N ASP A 954 41.20 -13.97 1.94
CA ASP A 954 42.57 -14.32 2.31
C ASP A 954 43.34 -13.19 3.05
N LEU A 955 42.68 -12.06 3.36
CA LEU A 955 43.29 -10.89 3.98
C LEU A 955 43.00 -10.84 5.48
N ALA A 956 43.97 -10.40 6.27
CA ALA A 956 43.76 -10.07 7.68
C ALA A 956 43.03 -8.73 7.82
N SER A 957 42.20 -8.58 8.86
CA SER A 957 41.54 -7.30 9.18
C SER A 957 42.58 -6.18 9.34
N GLY A 958 42.34 -5.03 8.72
CA GLY A 958 43.32 -3.94 8.69
C GLY A 958 43.18 -3.04 7.48
N VAL A 959 44.10 -2.08 7.37
CA VAL A 959 44.12 -1.09 6.29
C VAL A 959 44.96 -1.57 5.12
N TYR A 960 44.43 -1.44 3.91
CA TYR A 960 45.10 -1.71 2.65
C TYR A 960 45.00 -0.49 1.72
N PHE A 961 45.90 -0.41 0.75
CA PHE A 961 45.95 0.68 -0.22
C PHE A 961 45.84 0.12 -1.63
N LEU A 962 44.80 0.54 -2.36
CA LEU A 962 44.58 0.21 -3.77
C LEU A 962 45.22 1.30 -4.61
N ARG A 963 46.26 0.95 -5.38
CA ARG A 963 47.01 1.89 -6.20
C ARG A 963 46.80 1.63 -7.69
N LEU A 964 46.12 2.55 -8.35
CA LEU A 964 45.92 2.63 -9.80
C LEU A 964 47.13 3.30 -10.46
N GLN A 965 47.66 2.68 -11.51
CA GLN A 965 48.77 3.20 -12.30
C GLN A 965 48.45 3.04 -13.79
N ALA A 966 48.52 4.14 -14.54
CA ALA A 966 48.35 4.15 -16.01
C ALA A 966 49.03 5.40 -16.58
N GLY A 967 49.64 5.29 -17.77
CA GLY A 967 50.20 6.46 -18.49
C GLY A 967 51.24 7.28 -17.72
N GLY A 968 51.95 6.68 -16.75
CA GLY A 968 52.91 7.36 -15.87
C GLY A 968 52.28 8.10 -14.67
N ALA A 969 50.95 8.17 -14.58
CA ALA A 969 50.23 8.70 -13.43
C ALA A 969 49.97 7.61 -12.36
N THR A 970 49.68 8.03 -11.12
CA THR A 970 49.32 7.10 -10.03
C THR A 970 48.27 7.72 -9.11
N LYS A 971 47.26 6.95 -8.72
CA LYS A 971 46.22 7.34 -7.75
C LYS A 971 46.00 6.23 -6.74
N THR A 972 45.82 6.56 -5.46
CA THR A 972 45.72 5.57 -4.37
C THR A 972 44.45 5.80 -3.56
N GLN A 973 43.73 4.72 -3.23
CA GLN A 973 42.58 4.74 -2.33
C GLN A 973 42.78 3.82 -1.14
N LYS A 974 42.26 4.22 0.01
CA LYS A 974 42.31 3.43 1.25
C LYS A 974 41.14 2.44 1.28
N MET A 975 41.42 1.21 1.68
CA MET A 975 40.44 0.16 1.94
C MET A 975 40.64 -0.36 3.36
N THR A 976 39.57 -0.56 4.12
CA THR A 976 39.61 -1.20 5.44
C THR A 976 38.95 -2.56 5.32
N VAL A 977 39.63 -3.62 5.71
CA VAL A 977 39.06 -4.98 5.76
C VAL A 977 38.66 -5.28 7.19
N VAL A 978 37.45 -5.77 7.38
CA VAL A 978 36.94 -6.33 8.64
C VAL A 978 36.51 -7.76 8.39
N ARG A 979 36.76 -8.61 9.37
CA ARG A 979 36.22 -9.96 9.41
C ARG A 979 35.05 -9.99 10.37
#